data_AF-A0A7Y5B600-F1
#
_entry.id   AF-A0A7Y5B600-F1
#
_cell.length_a   1.000
_cell.length_b   1.000
_cell.length_c   1.000
_cell.angle_alpha   90.00
_cell.angle_beta   90.00
_cell.angle_gamma   90.00
#
_symmetry.space_group_name_H-M   'P 1'
#
loop_
_entity.id
_entity.type
_entity.pdbx_description
1 polymer ?
#
loop_
_entity_poly.entity_id
_entity_poly.type
_entity_poly.pdbx_seq_one_letter_code
_entity_poly.pdbx_strand_id
1 'polypeptide(L)'
;MLSIILGLTLILQGGHRFEFVAPASAKEVFVAGTFNNWEFRKNPMARTEGRAWTATIALPTGAYQYKFVVDGDQWHTDPKAPEIDDGFGNKNSLLWIDPGGAPASAKRGDGHITRAGLLHDPALFKYVASDGKSADVAARARKGDVESVSFSIATGDKTTLIKADLASEDSIFEYYRARLPQGRSTYKIVFKDGAVAQEIGPYDFDPAKAKRIVVPDWVQDAVFYQIMPERFVNGDPSNDGKNRSPIDFTGRTDEFLGGDFQGVTERLGYLSDLGVTTLYFTPIFQSVTHHKYDTDDYRRIDRQLGGEEAFRRFLQQAKSRKMRVVLDGVFNHVGIEFSAFKDLLAKQHDSAYKDWFHVKQWPVAVKNPPNYEGWWGIEYMPKLNLANKAAQEHLFDAILHWTKSAGLSGWRLDVANEVPDHFWIEFRKRVKAVNRDAVIIGEIWNDASHWLQGDMFDSVMNYPWRGAVLDFVAHRRIGPAQFDQRIKWSLTNYPKPVVYAMYNMLGSHDTPRFMTECGGDFRKAALGHLIQMTSPGAPALYYGDEIGMTGGATPDNRKLLELNPNAQQKRLFEQVKGMIAIRKSSIALRRGDWRTVYTDDSAIAYVREHGNETALVVVNNGDKPTKVALPEPFGSSKGRFALDPATKIERAGGATIIELPELSGGVWLFQKASPNPRRH
;
A
#
# COMPACT_ATOMS: atom_id res chain seq x y z
N MET A 1 19.05 23.86 -11.24
CA MET A 1 19.02 25.24 -10.73
C MET A 1 18.48 25.19 -9.32
N LEU A 2 19.37 25.38 -8.33
CA LEU A 2 18.99 25.71 -6.96
C LEU A 2 18.15 26.99 -6.98
N SER A 3 16.97 27.01 -6.37
CA SER A 3 16.28 28.26 -6.05
C SER A 3 15.33 28.10 -4.85
N ILE A 4 15.82 28.63 -3.74
CA ILE A 4 15.13 29.56 -2.82
C ILE A 4 13.99 28.96 -2.00
N ILE A 5 14.38 28.37 -0.86
CA ILE A 5 13.58 28.35 0.36
C ILE A 5 13.71 29.74 0.99
N LEU A 6 12.66 30.56 0.91
CA LEU A 6 12.51 31.74 1.76
C LEU A 6 11.03 31.93 2.07
N GLY A 7 10.67 31.87 3.35
CA GLY A 7 9.30 32.17 3.78
C GLY A 7 8.82 31.60 5.11
N LEU A 8 9.69 31.11 6.00
CA LEU A 8 9.38 31.03 7.44
C LEU A 8 10.65 31.32 8.21
N THR A 9 10.64 32.44 8.94
CA THR A 9 11.69 32.80 9.89
C THR A 9 11.68 31.75 11.01
N LEU A 10 12.48 30.70 10.84
CA LEU A 10 12.80 29.75 11.90
C LEU A 10 13.65 30.51 12.93
N ILE A 11 13.13 30.65 14.14
CA ILE A 11 14.00 30.70 15.30
C ILE A 11 14.56 29.27 15.41
N LEU A 12 15.79 29.07 14.96
CA LEU A 12 16.60 27.89 15.29
C LEU A 12 16.89 27.95 16.80
N GLN A 13 16.01 27.37 17.61
CA GLN A 13 16.37 26.89 18.95
C GLN A 13 16.87 25.45 18.81
N GLY A 14 17.92 25.11 19.58
CA GLY A 14 18.77 23.92 19.41
C GLY A 14 18.01 22.60 19.20
N GLY A 15 18.66 21.67 18.48
CA GLY A 15 18.08 20.35 18.19
C GLY A 15 17.64 19.59 19.44
N HIS A 16 16.66 18.71 19.28
CA HIS A 16 16.21 17.82 20.34
C HIS A 16 17.28 16.75 20.62
N ARG A 17 17.71 16.63 21.88
CA ARG A 17 18.68 15.62 22.30
C ARG A 17 17.94 14.36 22.74
N PHE A 18 18.08 13.31 21.92
CA PHE A 18 17.66 11.96 22.27
C PHE A 18 18.70 11.30 23.18
N GLU A 19 18.25 10.57 24.18
CA GLU A 19 19.10 9.84 25.13
C GLU A 19 18.53 8.43 25.38
N PHE A 20 19.39 7.42 25.27
CA PHE A 20 19.01 6.03 25.50
C PHE A 20 20.06 5.29 26.33
N VAL A 21 19.63 4.48 27.30
CA VAL A 21 20.52 3.63 28.09
C VAL A 21 20.45 2.21 27.53
N ALA A 22 21.47 1.82 26.77
CA ALA A 22 21.49 0.55 26.06
C ALA A 22 21.95 -0.64 26.94
N PRO A 23 21.70 -1.89 26.54
CA PRO A 23 22.34 -3.06 27.13
C PRO A 23 23.87 -2.94 27.13
N ALA A 24 24.56 -3.57 28.09
CA ALA A 24 26.01 -3.50 28.19
C ALA A 24 26.74 -4.09 26.96
N SER A 25 26.09 -5.00 26.24
CA SER A 25 26.58 -5.65 25.03
C SER A 25 26.42 -4.81 23.75
N ALA A 26 25.70 -3.69 23.80
CA ALA A 26 25.41 -2.88 22.63
C ALA A 26 26.70 -2.32 22.01
N LYS A 27 26.88 -2.56 20.71
CA LYS A 27 28.01 -2.07 19.92
C LYS A 27 27.67 -0.77 19.21
N GLU A 28 26.45 -0.66 18.70
CA GLU A 28 25.94 0.52 18.00
C GLU A 28 24.51 0.80 18.43
N VAL A 29 24.15 2.09 18.52
CA VAL A 29 22.79 2.53 18.83
C VAL A 29 22.41 3.63 17.85
N PHE A 30 21.17 3.58 17.38
CA PHE A 30 20.60 4.53 16.43
C PHE A 30 19.27 5.05 16.96
N VAL A 31 18.84 6.19 16.43
CA VAL A 31 17.47 6.67 16.62
C VAL A 31 16.77 6.74 15.26
N ALA A 32 15.54 6.26 15.20
CA ALA A 32 14.74 6.26 13.98
C ALA A 32 13.33 6.72 14.28
N GLY A 33 12.71 7.39 13.32
CA GLY A 33 11.35 7.84 13.48
C GLY A 33 10.77 8.44 12.21
N THR A 34 9.58 8.99 12.36
CA THR A 34 8.87 9.71 11.29
C THR A 34 9.68 10.83 10.62
N PHE A 35 10.66 11.41 11.32
CA PHE A 35 11.54 12.47 10.78
C PHE A 35 12.64 11.97 9.84
N ASN A 36 12.90 10.66 9.78
CA ASN A 36 13.89 10.06 8.87
C ASN A 36 13.35 8.83 8.14
N ASN A 37 12.02 8.73 7.99
CA ASN A 37 11.34 7.58 7.39
C ASN A 37 11.74 6.23 8.02
N TRP A 38 12.04 6.23 9.32
CA TRP A 38 12.50 5.06 10.07
C TRP A 38 13.83 4.45 9.58
N GLU A 39 14.59 5.17 8.76
CA GLU A 39 15.92 4.76 8.30
C GLU A 39 16.97 5.01 9.40
N PHE A 40 17.03 4.11 10.37
CA PHE A 40 17.85 4.26 11.58
C PHE A 40 19.34 4.58 11.30
N ARG A 41 19.90 4.04 10.21
CA ARG A 41 21.31 4.28 9.82
C ARG A 41 21.60 5.75 9.49
N LYS A 42 20.58 6.57 9.22
CA LYS A 42 20.75 8.02 9.00
C LYS A 42 21.09 8.79 10.29
N ASN A 43 20.79 8.23 11.46
CA ASN A 43 20.99 8.89 12.74
C ASN A 43 21.65 7.97 13.78
N PRO A 44 22.95 7.64 13.60
CA PRO A 44 23.72 6.96 14.64
C PRO A 44 23.84 7.83 15.89
N MET A 45 23.78 7.19 17.05
CA MET A 45 23.96 7.81 18.36
C MET A 45 25.42 7.66 18.80
N ALA A 46 25.95 8.67 19.49
CA ALA A 46 27.27 8.62 20.09
C ALA A 46 27.17 8.09 21.53
N ARG A 47 28.05 7.15 21.88
CA ARG A 47 28.18 6.66 23.25
C ARG A 47 28.73 7.78 24.14
N THR A 48 28.05 8.03 25.25
CA THR A 48 28.51 8.94 26.31
C THR A 48 29.07 8.12 27.48
N GLU A 49 29.06 8.66 28.71
CA GLU A 49 29.53 7.92 29.88
C GLU A 49 28.68 6.67 30.17
N GLY A 50 29.34 5.57 30.52
CA GLY A 50 28.69 4.31 30.88
C GLY A 50 27.92 3.66 29.71
N ARG A 51 26.62 3.44 29.90
CA ARG A 51 25.73 2.78 28.92
C ARG A 51 24.82 3.76 28.17
N ALA A 52 25.00 5.06 28.37
CA ALA A 52 24.19 6.07 27.73
C ALA A 52 24.68 6.38 26.31
N TRP A 53 23.73 6.61 25.41
CA TRP A 53 23.92 6.97 24.01
C TRP A 53 23.08 8.19 23.69
N THR A 54 23.60 9.11 22.88
CA THR A 54 22.89 10.35 22.54
C THR A 54 23.01 10.74 21.07
N ALA A 55 21.97 11.38 20.55
CA ALA A 55 21.97 12.07 19.26
C ALA A 55 21.18 13.36 19.37
N THR A 56 21.64 14.42 18.72
CA THR A 56 20.90 15.69 18.67
C THR A 56 20.39 15.90 17.25
N ILE A 57 19.08 16.03 17.10
CA ILE A 57 18.42 16.16 15.79
C ILE A 57 17.63 17.46 15.76
N ALA A 58 17.84 18.27 14.73
CA ALA A 58 17.01 19.45 14.49
C ALA A 58 15.62 19.00 14.03
N LEU A 59 14.63 19.20 14.88
CA LEU A 59 13.23 18.87 14.60
C LEU A 59 12.39 20.15 14.57
N PRO A 60 11.68 20.42 13.47
CA PRO A 60 10.66 21.47 13.44
C PRO A 60 9.56 21.25 14.46
N THR A 61 8.69 22.25 14.62
CA THR A 61 7.44 22.10 15.38
C THR A 61 6.58 20.98 14.79
N GLY A 62 6.15 20.03 15.62
CA GLY A 62 5.37 18.89 15.18
C GLY A 62 5.30 17.76 16.21
N ALA A 63 4.56 16.70 15.87
CA ALA A 63 4.57 15.44 16.60
C ALA A 63 5.34 14.38 15.80
N TYR A 64 6.23 13.67 16.48
CA TYR A 64 7.13 12.69 15.90
C TYR A 64 7.00 11.37 16.64
N GLN A 65 6.76 10.30 15.90
CA GLN A 65 6.95 8.95 16.42
C GLN A 65 8.40 8.51 16.23
N TYR A 66 8.99 7.85 17.22
CA TYR A 66 10.37 7.37 17.18
C TYR A 66 10.61 6.11 18.02
N LYS A 67 11.76 5.48 17.78
CA LYS A 67 12.34 4.35 18.52
C LYS A 67 13.87 4.43 18.53
N PHE A 68 14.48 3.68 19.43
CA PHE A 68 15.90 3.37 19.43
C PHE A 68 16.16 2.01 18.79
N VAL A 69 17.24 1.88 18.03
CA VAL A 69 17.67 0.63 17.40
C VAL A 69 19.04 0.26 17.94
N VAL A 70 19.15 -0.90 18.59
CA VAL A 70 20.41 -1.46 19.11
C VAL A 70 20.91 -2.50 18.13
N ASP A 71 22.19 -2.41 17.76
CA ASP A 71 22.92 -3.34 16.89
C ASP A 71 22.27 -3.62 15.51
N GLY A 72 21.30 -2.76 15.13
CA GLY A 72 20.65 -2.76 13.83
C GLY A 72 19.39 -3.62 13.71
N ASP A 73 19.01 -4.38 14.74
CA ASP A 73 17.88 -5.32 14.69
C ASP A 73 16.97 -5.26 15.92
N GLN A 74 17.41 -4.69 17.05
CA GLN A 74 16.62 -4.60 18.27
C GLN A 74 15.97 -3.22 18.42
N TRP A 75 14.65 -3.17 18.27
CA TRP A 75 13.86 -1.93 18.31
C TRP A 75 13.25 -1.71 19.70
N HIS A 76 13.51 -0.54 20.29
CA HIS A 76 13.07 -0.18 21.63
C HIS A 76 12.28 1.13 21.63
N THR A 77 11.17 1.16 22.36
CA THR A 77 10.51 2.42 22.73
C THR A 77 11.31 3.11 23.83
N ASP A 78 11.25 4.44 23.86
CA ASP A 78 11.75 5.27 24.94
C ASP A 78 10.82 5.15 26.16
N PRO A 79 11.29 4.59 27.29
CA PRO A 79 10.48 4.45 28.50
C PRO A 79 10.12 5.78 29.16
N LYS A 80 10.75 6.89 28.76
CA LYS A 80 10.45 8.25 29.26
C LYS A 80 9.39 8.97 28.43
N ALA A 81 9.02 8.44 27.27
CA ALA A 81 8.04 9.04 26.37
C ALA A 81 6.70 8.31 26.41
N PRO A 82 5.58 8.99 26.17
CA PRO A 82 4.29 8.33 25.95
C PRO A 82 4.39 7.32 24.80
N GLU A 83 3.81 6.14 25.02
CA GLU A 83 3.69 5.12 24.00
C GLU A 83 2.40 5.33 23.20
N ILE A 84 2.49 5.20 21.87
CA ILE A 84 1.35 5.31 20.96
C ILE A 84 1.34 4.12 19.99
N ASP A 85 0.15 3.61 19.70
CA ASP A 85 -0.05 2.64 18.61
C ASP A 85 -0.13 3.40 17.29
N ASP A 86 0.65 2.96 16.31
CA ASP A 86 0.67 3.55 14.96
C ASP A 86 -0.58 3.22 14.12
N GLY A 87 -1.53 2.47 14.69
CA GLY A 87 -2.72 1.99 14.02
C GLY A 87 -2.52 0.62 13.36
N PHE A 88 -1.31 0.08 13.38
CA PHE A 88 -0.93 -1.19 12.77
C PHE A 88 -0.41 -2.21 13.80
N GLY A 89 -0.62 -1.93 15.10
CA GLY A 89 -0.18 -2.80 16.19
C GLY A 89 1.29 -2.61 16.58
N ASN A 90 1.99 -1.63 15.99
CA ASN A 90 3.32 -1.25 16.47
C ASN A 90 3.20 -0.11 17.48
N LYS A 91 3.83 -0.33 18.63
CA LYS A 91 3.98 0.67 19.67
C LYS A 91 5.21 1.51 19.42
N ASN A 92 5.08 2.83 19.39
CA ASN A 92 6.14 3.80 19.17
C ASN A 92 6.17 4.85 20.29
N SER A 93 7.30 5.52 20.48
CA SER A 93 7.40 6.66 21.39
C SER A 93 6.94 7.93 20.70
N LEU A 94 6.15 8.75 21.38
CA LEU A 94 5.63 10.02 20.85
C LEU A 94 6.36 11.22 21.45
N LEU A 95 6.95 12.04 20.58
CA LEU A 95 7.62 13.29 20.91
C LEU A 95 6.85 14.47 20.31
N TRP A 96 6.48 15.44 21.14
CA TRP A 96 5.94 16.72 20.69
C TRP A 96 7.03 17.80 20.78
N ILE A 97 7.28 18.49 19.67
CA ILE A 97 8.08 19.70 19.61
C ILE A 97 7.11 20.86 19.40
N ASP A 98 6.79 21.60 20.46
CA ASP A 98 5.86 22.73 20.43
C ASP A 98 6.54 23.99 21.00
N PRO A 99 6.47 25.15 20.33
CA PRO A 99 6.99 26.42 20.85
C PRO A 99 6.43 26.82 22.22
N GLY A 100 5.24 26.32 22.59
CA GLY A 100 4.60 26.57 23.89
C GLY A 100 5.01 25.62 25.02
N GLY A 101 5.88 24.64 24.76
CA GLY A 101 6.23 23.56 25.70
C GLY A 101 5.41 22.28 25.48
N ALA A 102 5.75 21.21 26.21
CA ALA A 102 5.08 19.91 26.06
C ALA A 102 3.56 20.05 26.28
N PRO A 103 2.72 19.65 25.31
CA PRO A 103 1.31 19.99 25.35
C PRO A 103 0.58 19.18 26.45
N ALA A 104 -0.37 19.82 27.14
CA ALA A 104 -1.24 19.18 28.13
C ALA A 104 -2.09 18.05 27.51
N SER A 105 -2.88 17.33 28.29
CA SER A 105 -3.91 16.44 27.70
C SER A 105 -4.88 17.30 26.87
N ALA A 106 -5.04 17.00 25.58
CA ALA A 106 -5.97 17.72 24.72
C ALA A 106 -7.41 17.52 25.18
N LYS A 107 -8.18 18.60 25.27
CA LYS A 107 -9.60 18.55 25.61
C LYS A 107 -10.37 19.66 24.90
N ARG A 108 -11.31 19.27 24.04
CA ARG A 108 -12.21 20.20 23.35
C ARG A 108 -12.92 21.13 24.34
N GLY A 109 -12.91 22.42 24.01
CA GLY A 109 -13.56 23.50 24.74
C GLY A 109 -12.76 24.03 25.95
N ASP A 110 -11.50 23.63 26.12
CA ASP A 110 -10.64 24.12 27.21
C ASP A 110 -9.92 25.44 26.88
N GLY A 111 -9.99 25.89 25.62
CA GLY A 111 -9.35 27.11 25.13
C GLY A 111 -7.86 26.95 24.87
N HIS A 112 -7.34 25.72 24.82
CA HIS A 112 -5.93 25.42 24.58
C HIS A 112 -5.74 24.60 23.31
N ILE A 113 -5.20 25.25 22.27
CA ILE A 113 -4.90 24.59 20.99
C ILE A 113 -3.42 24.22 20.92
N THR A 114 -3.13 22.94 20.74
CA THR A 114 -1.79 22.37 20.54
C THR A 114 -1.25 22.78 19.17
N ARG A 115 -0.37 23.77 19.10
CA ARG A 115 0.14 24.33 17.83
C ARG A 115 0.92 23.31 17.01
N ALA A 116 1.69 22.43 17.66
CA ALA A 116 2.38 21.32 17.01
C ALA A 116 1.44 20.30 16.36
N GLY A 117 0.15 20.30 16.72
CA GLY A 117 -0.89 19.48 16.10
C GLY A 117 -1.43 20.04 14.79
N LEU A 118 -1.33 21.35 14.60
CA LEU A 118 -1.90 22.05 13.44
C LEU A 118 -1.00 21.89 12.22
N LEU A 119 -1.54 21.40 11.10
CA LEU A 119 -0.78 21.29 9.86
C LEU A 119 -1.66 21.42 8.61
N HIS A 120 -1.16 22.21 7.66
CA HIS A 120 -1.58 22.24 6.27
C HIS A 120 -0.34 22.52 5.42
N ASP A 121 -0.06 21.65 4.44
CA ASP A 121 1.03 21.85 3.50
C ASP A 121 0.49 21.80 2.06
N PRO A 122 0.38 22.96 1.36
CA PRO A 122 -0.15 23.01 0.01
C PRO A 122 0.75 22.33 -1.04
N ALA A 123 1.98 21.96 -0.70
CA ALA A 123 2.84 21.18 -1.59
C ALA A 123 2.46 19.69 -1.66
N LEU A 124 1.74 19.18 -0.66
CA LEU A 124 1.38 17.77 -0.55
C LEU A 124 -0.05 17.51 -1.00
N PHE A 125 -0.22 16.49 -1.84
CA PHE A 125 -1.55 16.15 -2.38
C PHE A 125 -2.56 15.69 -1.33
N LYS A 126 -2.10 15.20 -0.18
CA LYS A 126 -3.00 14.83 0.92
C LYS A 126 -3.73 16.05 1.50
N TYR A 127 -3.12 17.24 1.42
CA TYR A 127 -3.69 18.50 1.90
C TYR A 127 -4.31 19.35 0.81
N VAL A 128 -3.85 19.25 -0.45
CA VAL A 128 -4.45 19.97 -1.59
C VAL A 128 -4.54 19.04 -2.79
N ALA A 129 -5.75 18.57 -3.10
CA ALA A 129 -6.02 17.72 -4.25
C ALA A 129 -6.90 18.44 -5.27
N SER A 130 -6.36 18.76 -6.45
CA SER A 130 -7.09 19.50 -7.48
C SER A 130 -7.62 18.62 -8.61
N ASP A 131 -8.83 18.92 -9.07
CA ASP A 131 -9.41 18.39 -10.31
C ASP A 131 -9.18 19.30 -11.53
N GLY A 132 -8.42 20.39 -11.34
CA GLY A 132 -8.15 21.38 -12.37
C GLY A 132 -9.12 22.53 -12.47
N LYS A 133 -10.21 22.52 -11.70
CA LYS A 133 -11.16 23.64 -11.58
C LYS A 133 -11.29 24.11 -10.14
N SER A 134 -11.29 23.17 -9.22
CA SER A 134 -11.39 23.32 -7.77
C SER A 134 -10.34 22.45 -7.08
N ALA A 135 -10.30 22.49 -5.75
CA ALA A 135 -9.51 21.56 -4.95
C ALA A 135 -10.22 21.16 -3.66
N ASP A 136 -10.03 19.91 -3.28
CA ASP A 136 -10.31 19.43 -1.94
C ASP A 136 -9.10 19.78 -1.08
N VAL A 137 -9.31 20.62 -0.07
CA VAL A 137 -8.29 21.06 0.87
C VAL A 137 -8.48 20.37 2.22
N ALA A 138 -7.39 20.05 2.89
CA ALA A 138 -7.41 19.40 4.19
C ALA A 138 -6.54 20.13 5.20
N ALA A 139 -6.85 19.98 6.47
CA ALA A 139 -6.07 20.43 7.60
C ALA A 139 -6.02 19.33 8.65
N ARG A 140 -4.96 19.31 9.45
CA ARG A 140 -4.81 18.39 10.58
C ARG A 140 -4.80 19.19 11.87
N ALA A 141 -5.39 18.63 12.93
CA ALA A 141 -5.25 19.08 14.31
C ALA A 141 -4.98 17.88 15.23
N ARG A 142 -4.51 18.11 16.46
CA ARG A 142 -4.41 17.05 17.46
C ARG A 142 -5.82 16.53 17.78
N LYS A 143 -5.95 15.21 17.95
CA LYS A 143 -7.21 14.57 18.26
C LYS A 143 -7.79 15.10 19.58
N GLY A 144 -9.08 15.46 19.57
CA GLY A 144 -9.76 15.98 20.74
C GLY A 144 -9.33 17.38 21.18
N ASP A 145 -8.59 18.12 20.36
CA ASP A 145 -7.97 19.42 20.72
C ASP A 145 -8.74 20.63 20.18
N VAL A 146 -9.58 20.46 19.17
CA VAL A 146 -10.35 21.55 18.55
C VAL A 146 -11.83 21.18 18.44
N GLU A 147 -12.71 22.16 18.64
CA GLU A 147 -14.17 22.00 18.48
C GLU A 147 -14.62 22.13 17.03
N SER A 148 -13.94 22.99 16.25
CA SER A 148 -14.27 23.16 14.85
C SER A 148 -13.11 23.69 14.02
N VAL A 149 -13.12 23.34 12.73
CA VAL A 149 -12.21 23.87 11.72
C VAL A 149 -13.04 24.49 10.61
N SER A 150 -12.62 25.65 10.11
CA SER A 150 -13.27 26.34 8.99
C SER A 150 -12.24 26.94 8.04
N PHE A 151 -12.57 26.99 6.75
CA PHE A 151 -11.75 27.62 5.72
C PHE A 151 -12.37 28.97 5.37
N SER A 152 -11.63 30.05 5.64
CA SER A 152 -11.97 31.40 5.19
C SER A 152 -11.40 31.59 3.80
N ILE A 153 -12.25 31.66 2.79
CA ILE A 153 -11.88 31.62 1.38
C ILE A 153 -12.25 32.94 0.71
N ALA A 154 -11.26 33.65 0.20
CA ALA A 154 -11.39 34.86 -0.59
C ALA A 154 -11.34 34.53 -2.09
N THR A 155 -12.33 35.03 -2.83
CA THR A 155 -12.47 34.93 -4.29
C THR A 155 -12.84 36.30 -4.84
N GLY A 156 -11.89 37.00 -5.47
CA GLY A 156 -12.05 38.42 -5.78
C GLY A 156 -12.32 39.22 -4.49
N ASP A 157 -13.37 40.02 -4.48
CA ASP A 157 -13.76 40.84 -3.33
C ASP A 157 -14.65 40.10 -2.30
N LYS A 158 -15.01 38.84 -2.56
CA LYS A 158 -15.91 38.06 -1.70
C LYS A 158 -15.13 37.08 -0.85
N THR A 159 -15.36 37.14 0.47
CA THR A 159 -14.87 36.14 1.43
C THR A 159 -16.02 35.30 1.96
N THR A 160 -15.85 33.98 1.96
CA THR A 160 -16.80 33.01 2.51
C THR A 160 -16.12 32.11 3.53
N LEU A 161 -16.79 31.85 4.65
CA LEU A 161 -16.34 30.88 5.64
C LEU A 161 -17.06 29.55 5.42
N ILE A 162 -16.30 28.49 5.15
CA ILE A 162 -16.83 27.14 4.97
C ILE A 162 -16.41 26.28 6.16
N LYS A 163 -17.36 25.69 6.87
CA LYS A 163 -17.05 24.70 7.92
C LYS A 163 -16.48 23.45 7.28
N ALA A 164 -15.38 22.94 7.82
CA ALA A 164 -14.76 21.71 7.36
C ALA A 164 -15.44 20.48 7.98
N ASP A 165 -15.52 19.41 7.22
CA ASP A 165 -15.98 18.11 7.68
C ASP A 165 -14.83 17.35 8.34
N LEU A 166 -15.08 16.67 9.46
CA LEU A 166 -14.14 15.70 10.02
C LEU A 166 -14.11 14.47 9.10
N ALA A 167 -13.05 14.33 8.31
CA ALA A 167 -12.94 13.32 7.26
C ALA A 167 -12.37 11.99 7.79
N SER A 168 -11.41 12.05 8.70
CA SER A 168 -10.77 10.89 9.32
C SER A 168 -10.04 11.28 10.61
N GLU A 169 -9.61 10.28 11.36
CA GLU A 169 -8.79 10.44 12.55
C GLU A 169 -7.88 9.22 12.74
N ASP A 170 -6.71 9.42 13.34
CA ASP A 170 -5.81 8.36 13.79
C ASP A 170 -5.69 8.40 15.33
N SER A 171 -4.64 7.79 15.88
CA SER A 171 -4.40 7.76 17.33
C SER A 171 -3.95 9.11 17.90
N ILE A 172 -3.47 10.03 17.06
CA ILE A 172 -2.86 11.30 17.44
C ILE A 172 -3.64 12.50 16.88
N PHE A 173 -4.22 12.37 15.68
CA PHE A 173 -4.71 13.49 14.89
C PHE A 173 -6.13 13.29 14.36
N GLU A 174 -6.78 14.42 14.10
CA GLU A 174 -8.03 14.56 13.35
C GLU A 174 -7.74 15.31 12.04
N TYR A 175 -8.36 14.88 10.94
CA TYR A 175 -8.20 15.46 9.61
C TYR A 175 -9.51 16.05 9.13
N TYR A 176 -9.48 17.33 8.83
CA TYR A 176 -10.62 18.15 8.44
C TYR A 176 -10.53 18.48 6.96
N ARG A 177 -11.61 18.35 6.20
CA ARG A 177 -11.63 18.64 4.75
C ARG A 177 -12.71 19.64 4.38
N ALA A 178 -12.41 20.47 3.39
CA ALA A 178 -13.37 21.35 2.74
C ALA A 178 -13.08 21.40 1.24
N ARG A 179 -14.04 21.86 0.45
CA ARG A 179 -13.86 22.05 -0.99
C ARG A 179 -13.76 23.53 -1.33
N LEU A 180 -12.71 23.90 -2.04
CA LEU A 180 -12.56 25.24 -2.58
C LEU A 180 -13.55 25.48 -3.74
N PRO A 181 -14.02 26.72 -3.93
CA PRO A 181 -14.82 27.08 -5.09
C PRO A 181 -14.01 26.92 -6.39
N GLN A 182 -14.70 26.99 -7.53
CA GLN A 182 -14.03 26.98 -8.81
C GLN A 182 -13.29 28.30 -9.05
N GLY A 183 -12.07 28.22 -9.59
CA GLY A 183 -11.26 29.39 -9.92
C GLY A 183 -10.17 29.71 -8.90
N ARG A 184 -9.55 30.89 -9.05
CA ARG A 184 -8.49 31.35 -8.15
C ARG A 184 -9.08 31.76 -6.80
N SER A 185 -8.40 31.38 -5.74
CA SER A 185 -8.79 31.74 -4.38
C SER A 185 -7.59 31.85 -3.45
N THR A 186 -7.70 32.73 -2.46
CA THR A 186 -6.78 32.76 -1.31
C THR A 186 -7.55 32.26 -0.10
N TYR A 187 -6.97 31.40 0.73
CA TYR A 187 -7.67 30.87 1.90
C TYR A 187 -6.81 30.85 3.16
N LYS A 188 -7.49 30.94 4.30
CA LYS A 188 -6.95 30.71 5.65
C LYS A 188 -7.71 29.58 6.31
N ILE A 189 -7.07 28.89 7.24
CA ILE A 189 -7.68 27.82 8.01
C ILE A 189 -7.77 28.28 9.45
N VAL A 190 -9.00 28.26 9.98
CA VAL A 190 -9.33 28.74 11.32
C VAL A 190 -9.69 27.53 12.18
N PHE A 191 -8.89 27.29 13.21
CA PHE A 191 -9.13 26.30 14.25
C PHE A 191 -9.71 26.99 15.47
N LYS A 192 -10.83 26.50 15.99
CA LYS A 192 -11.50 27.08 17.16
C LYS A 192 -11.63 26.07 18.28
N ASP A 193 -11.34 26.54 19.48
CA ASP A 193 -11.56 25.83 20.73
C ASP A 193 -11.96 26.83 21.84
N GLY A 194 -13.20 26.74 22.32
CA GLY A 194 -13.76 27.72 23.25
C GLY A 194 -13.73 29.15 22.68
N ALA A 195 -13.17 30.09 23.46
CA ALA A 195 -13.01 31.49 23.04
C ALA A 195 -11.74 31.72 22.19
N VAL A 196 -10.89 30.71 22.02
CA VAL A 196 -9.61 30.82 21.32
C VAL A 196 -9.76 30.38 19.87
N ALA A 197 -9.14 31.15 18.98
CA ALA A 197 -8.98 30.80 17.57
C ALA A 197 -7.50 30.87 17.18
N GLN A 198 -7.05 29.91 16.39
CA GLN A 198 -5.74 29.92 15.74
C GLN A 198 -5.93 29.87 14.23
N GLU A 199 -5.15 30.67 13.51
CA GLU A 199 -5.18 30.72 12.05
C GLU A 199 -3.85 30.25 11.45
N ILE A 200 -3.91 29.52 10.33
CA ILE A 200 -2.76 29.28 9.46
C ILE A 200 -3.08 29.72 8.02
N GLY A 201 -2.05 30.19 7.32
CA GLY A 201 -2.15 30.84 6.01
C GLY A 201 -1.84 32.34 6.07
N PRO A 202 -2.18 33.12 5.03
CA PRO A 202 -2.96 32.72 3.86
C PRO A 202 -2.21 31.79 2.89
N TYR A 203 -2.97 31.03 2.11
CA TYR A 203 -2.48 30.19 1.01
C TYR A 203 -3.20 30.55 -0.28
N ASP A 204 -2.49 30.48 -1.40
CA ASP A 204 -3.07 30.73 -2.72
C ASP A 204 -3.32 29.43 -3.48
N PHE A 205 -4.49 29.34 -4.11
CA PHE A 205 -4.84 28.29 -5.04
C PHE A 205 -5.09 28.87 -6.43
N ASP A 206 -4.32 28.40 -7.40
CA ASP A 206 -4.50 28.70 -8.82
C ASP A 206 -4.73 27.39 -9.59
N PRO A 207 -5.96 27.11 -10.06
CA PRO A 207 -6.27 25.89 -10.82
C PRO A 207 -5.37 25.68 -12.04
N ALA A 208 -4.85 26.76 -12.63
CA ALA A 208 -3.95 26.69 -13.78
C ALA A 208 -2.54 26.19 -13.42
N LYS A 209 -2.12 26.34 -12.16
CA LYS A 209 -0.82 25.89 -11.65
C LYS A 209 -0.91 24.62 -10.79
N ALA A 210 -2.13 24.20 -10.44
CA ALA A 210 -2.35 23.07 -9.58
C ALA A 210 -1.82 21.78 -10.22
N LYS A 211 -0.94 21.09 -9.48
CA LYS A 211 -0.45 19.77 -9.88
C LYS A 211 -1.63 18.78 -9.90
N ARG A 212 -1.56 17.78 -10.78
CA ARG A 212 -2.54 16.69 -10.87
C ARG A 212 -1.82 15.36 -10.92
N ILE A 213 -2.36 14.39 -10.20
CA ILE A 213 -1.89 13.02 -10.27
C ILE A 213 -2.67 12.32 -11.38
N VAL A 214 -1.92 11.70 -12.28
CA VAL A 214 -2.45 10.82 -13.31
C VAL A 214 -1.92 9.41 -13.05
N VAL A 215 -2.84 8.47 -12.92
CA VAL A 215 -2.58 7.03 -12.85
C VAL A 215 -3.18 6.37 -14.09
N PRO A 216 -2.68 5.21 -14.56
CA PRO A 216 -3.31 4.51 -15.69
C PRO A 216 -4.76 4.14 -15.40
N ASP A 217 -5.68 4.62 -16.23
CA ASP A 217 -7.13 4.55 -15.98
C ASP A 217 -7.64 3.10 -15.81
N TRP A 218 -7.06 2.17 -16.58
CA TRP A 218 -7.47 0.78 -16.60
C TRP A 218 -7.28 0.07 -15.24
N VAL A 219 -6.40 0.58 -14.37
CA VAL A 219 -6.05 -0.08 -13.09
C VAL A 219 -7.26 -0.14 -12.16
N GLN A 220 -8.14 0.87 -12.20
CA GLN A 220 -9.34 0.91 -11.34
C GLN A 220 -10.33 -0.22 -11.66
N ASP A 221 -10.29 -0.70 -12.90
CA ASP A 221 -11.13 -1.80 -13.38
C ASP A 221 -10.45 -3.17 -13.25
N ALA A 222 -9.18 -3.21 -12.82
CA ALA A 222 -8.40 -4.42 -12.77
C ALA A 222 -8.84 -5.36 -11.64
N VAL A 223 -8.72 -6.66 -11.90
CA VAL A 223 -8.65 -7.73 -10.92
C VAL A 223 -7.30 -8.40 -11.11
N PHE A 224 -6.39 -8.16 -10.17
CA PHE A 224 -5.04 -8.71 -10.17
C PHE A 224 -5.04 -10.15 -9.66
N TYR A 225 -4.11 -10.94 -10.21
CA TYR A 225 -3.80 -12.29 -9.75
C TYR A 225 -2.29 -12.46 -9.72
N GLN A 226 -1.74 -12.64 -8.51
CA GLN A 226 -0.31 -12.79 -8.25
C GLN A 226 0.08 -14.26 -8.41
N ILE A 227 1.08 -14.51 -9.25
CA ILE A 227 1.57 -15.85 -9.57
C ILE A 227 3.05 -15.93 -9.21
N MET A 228 3.43 -16.98 -8.50
CA MET A 228 4.80 -17.47 -8.45
C MET A 228 4.95 -18.54 -9.52
N PRO A 229 5.61 -18.26 -10.67
CA PRO A 229 5.66 -19.22 -11.78
C PRO A 229 6.14 -20.60 -11.34
N GLU A 230 7.23 -20.62 -10.56
CA GLU A 230 7.90 -21.81 -10.01
C GLU A 230 6.96 -22.70 -9.17
N ARG A 231 5.89 -22.12 -8.62
CA ARG A 231 4.93 -22.80 -7.72
C ARG A 231 3.54 -22.98 -8.33
N PHE A 232 3.32 -22.55 -9.57
CA PHE A 232 1.98 -22.53 -10.15
C PHE A 232 1.63 -23.86 -10.80
N VAL A 233 2.19 -24.16 -11.97
CA VAL A 233 1.96 -25.42 -12.70
C VAL A 233 3.22 -25.74 -13.51
N ASN A 234 3.69 -26.98 -13.43
CA ASN A 234 4.72 -27.50 -14.33
C ASN A 234 4.05 -27.92 -15.64
N GLY A 235 4.26 -27.15 -16.71
CA GLY A 235 3.68 -27.43 -18.02
C GLY A 235 4.68 -28.05 -19.01
N ASP A 236 5.98 -27.88 -18.80
CA ASP A 236 7.02 -28.45 -19.65
C ASP A 236 8.16 -29.06 -18.82
N PRO A 237 8.05 -30.35 -18.45
CA PRO A 237 9.09 -31.05 -17.67
C PRO A 237 10.47 -31.11 -18.35
N SER A 238 10.60 -30.76 -19.64
CA SER A 238 11.88 -30.76 -20.33
C SER A 238 12.80 -29.60 -19.92
N ASN A 239 12.24 -28.56 -19.29
CA ASN A 239 12.98 -27.41 -18.77
C ASN A 239 13.30 -27.53 -17.27
N ASP A 240 12.82 -28.59 -16.60
CA ASP A 240 13.06 -28.84 -15.18
C ASP A 240 14.57 -28.93 -14.89
N GLY A 241 15.04 -28.16 -13.91
CA GLY A 241 16.41 -28.28 -13.43
C GLY A 241 16.68 -29.63 -12.75
N LYS A 242 17.94 -30.10 -12.79
CA LYS A 242 18.37 -31.31 -12.04
C LYS A 242 18.17 -31.19 -10.53
N ASN A 243 17.98 -29.97 -10.04
CA ASN A 243 17.72 -29.61 -8.66
C ASN A 243 16.22 -29.61 -8.30
N ARG A 244 15.33 -30.00 -9.23
CA ARG A 244 13.90 -30.18 -8.93
C ARG A 244 13.71 -31.28 -7.87
N SER A 245 12.90 -30.98 -6.86
CA SER A 245 12.54 -31.92 -5.81
C SER A 245 11.71 -33.07 -6.38
N PRO A 246 12.04 -34.34 -6.05
CA PRO A 246 11.28 -35.50 -6.50
C PRO A 246 9.96 -35.71 -5.73
N ILE A 247 9.73 -34.93 -4.67
CA ILE A 247 8.54 -34.99 -3.81
C ILE A 247 7.88 -33.62 -3.82
N ASP A 248 6.54 -33.61 -3.84
CA ASP A 248 5.75 -32.39 -3.70
C ASP A 248 6.05 -31.72 -2.35
N PHE A 249 6.45 -30.44 -2.40
CA PHE A 249 6.77 -29.50 -1.30
C PHE A 249 6.98 -30.10 0.10
N THR A 250 8.23 -30.12 0.59
CA THR A 250 8.57 -30.69 1.90
C THR A 250 8.62 -29.65 3.04
N GLY A 251 8.33 -28.38 2.75
CA GLY A 251 8.49 -27.28 3.71
C GLY A 251 9.89 -26.67 3.75
N ARG A 252 10.78 -27.10 2.84
CA ARG A 252 12.13 -26.53 2.69
C ARG A 252 12.10 -25.21 1.92
N THR A 253 13.09 -24.36 2.22
CA THR A 253 13.24 -23.03 1.62
C THR A 253 14.08 -23.01 0.35
N ASP A 254 14.62 -24.14 -0.12
CA ASP A 254 15.54 -24.22 -1.26
C ASP A 254 15.03 -25.10 -2.41
N GLU A 255 13.77 -25.53 -2.35
CA GLU A 255 13.19 -26.46 -3.33
C GLU A 255 12.73 -25.80 -4.63
N PHE A 256 13.09 -26.45 -5.72
CA PHE A 256 12.50 -26.25 -7.05
C PHE A 256 11.41 -27.30 -7.26
N LEU A 257 10.22 -26.88 -7.64
CA LEU A 257 9.03 -27.69 -7.90
C LEU A 257 8.67 -27.74 -9.40
N GLY A 258 9.29 -26.86 -10.22
CA GLY A 258 9.27 -26.96 -11.69
C GLY A 258 8.11 -26.23 -12.37
N GLY A 259 7.47 -25.27 -11.71
CA GLY A 259 6.44 -24.45 -12.35
C GLY A 259 7.03 -23.48 -13.39
N ASP A 260 6.33 -23.27 -14.51
CA ASP A 260 6.86 -22.52 -15.66
C ASP A 260 5.78 -21.73 -16.46
N PHE A 261 6.20 -21.01 -17.50
CA PHE A 261 5.26 -20.23 -18.33
C PHE A 261 4.35 -21.09 -19.22
N GLN A 262 4.73 -22.34 -19.50
CA GLN A 262 3.85 -23.26 -20.23
C GLN A 262 2.65 -23.62 -19.36
N GLY A 263 2.88 -23.99 -18.10
CA GLY A 263 1.83 -24.29 -17.13
C GLY A 263 0.94 -23.09 -16.83
N VAL A 264 1.51 -21.88 -16.74
CA VAL A 264 0.71 -20.64 -16.64
C VAL A 264 -0.17 -20.45 -17.88
N THR A 265 0.36 -20.69 -19.08
CA THR A 265 -0.37 -20.55 -20.35
C THR A 265 -1.58 -21.48 -20.41
N GLU A 266 -1.43 -22.72 -19.96
CA GLU A 266 -2.51 -23.73 -19.90
C GLU A 266 -3.64 -23.33 -18.94
N ARG A 267 -3.33 -22.57 -17.90
CA ARG A 267 -4.30 -22.09 -16.90
C ARG A 267 -4.91 -20.72 -17.23
N LEU A 268 -4.56 -20.08 -18.35
CA LEU A 268 -5.19 -18.81 -18.76
C LEU A 268 -6.71 -18.94 -18.93
N GLY A 269 -7.22 -20.12 -19.31
CA GLY A 269 -8.66 -20.39 -19.35
C GLY A 269 -9.32 -20.32 -17.97
N TYR A 270 -8.70 -20.94 -16.97
CA TYR A 270 -9.13 -20.90 -15.57
C TYR A 270 -9.15 -19.46 -15.03
N LEU A 271 -8.09 -18.69 -15.26
CA LEU A 271 -7.99 -17.30 -14.81
C LEU A 271 -9.05 -16.41 -15.49
N SER A 272 -9.33 -16.65 -16.77
CA SER A 272 -10.37 -15.92 -17.50
C SER A 272 -11.77 -16.24 -16.97
N ASP A 273 -12.04 -17.50 -16.66
CA ASP A 273 -13.31 -17.95 -16.09
C ASP A 273 -13.55 -17.37 -14.68
N LEU A 274 -12.51 -17.33 -13.85
CA LEU A 274 -12.54 -16.64 -12.55
C LEU A 274 -12.81 -15.12 -12.70
N GLY A 275 -12.44 -14.55 -13.84
CA GLY A 275 -12.62 -13.13 -14.14
C GLY A 275 -11.39 -12.27 -13.83
N VAL A 276 -10.20 -12.85 -13.78
CA VAL A 276 -8.94 -12.10 -13.69
C VAL A 276 -8.73 -11.26 -14.95
N THR A 277 -8.16 -10.06 -14.79
CA THR A 277 -7.81 -9.17 -15.93
C THR A 277 -6.34 -8.82 -15.97
N THR A 278 -5.61 -8.99 -14.87
CA THR A 278 -4.22 -8.57 -14.75
C THR A 278 -3.43 -9.61 -13.98
N LEU A 279 -2.28 -10.01 -14.52
CA LEU A 279 -1.37 -10.97 -13.91
C LEU A 279 -0.15 -10.21 -13.39
N TYR A 280 0.21 -10.45 -12.14
CA TYR A 280 1.47 -10.00 -11.55
C TYR A 280 2.33 -11.24 -11.29
N PHE A 281 3.55 -11.26 -11.80
CA PHE A 281 4.51 -12.32 -11.54
C PHE A 281 5.57 -11.85 -10.55
N THR A 282 5.89 -12.69 -9.57
CA THR A 282 7.16 -12.60 -8.83
C THR A 282 8.35 -12.68 -9.80
N PRO A 283 9.61 -12.43 -9.37
CA PRO A 283 10.72 -12.31 -10.31
C PRO A 283 10.86 -13.49 -11.27
N ILE A 284 11.08 -13.17 -12.55
CA ILE A 284 11.14 -14.15 -13.66
C ILE A 284 12.48 -14.15 -14.40
N PHE A 285 13.36 -13.23 -14.01
CA PHE A 285 14.68 -13.11 -14.61
C PHE A 285 15.61 -14.22 -14.14
N GLN A 286 16.66 -14.47 -14.92
CA GLN A 286 17.62 -15.54 -14.63
C GLN A 286 18.17 -15.41 -13.21
N SER A 287 18.09 -16.50 -12.45
CA SER A 287 18.60 -16.60 -11.09
C SER A 287 18.95 -18.05 -10.74
N VAL A 288 19.88 -18.24 -9.81
CA VAL A 288 20.26 -19.56 -9.29
C VAL A 288 19.29 -20.13 -8.25
N THR A 289 18.38 -19.32 -7.70
CA THR A 289 17.37 -19.78 -6.74
C THR A 289 15.99 -19.93 -7.37
N HIS A 290 15.09 -20.60 -6.64
CA HIS A 290 13.70 -20.79 -7.04
C HIS A 290 12.87 -19.50 -6.89
N HIS A 291 13.22 -18.61 -5.95
CA HIS A 291 12.48 -17.37 -5.69
C HIS A 291 12.89 -16.21 -6.60
N LYS A 292 14.11 -16.25 -7.14
CA LYS A 292 14.63 -15.34 -8.18
C LYS A 292 14.85 -13.86 -7.80
N TYR A 293 14.67 -13.52 -6.52
CA TYR A 293 15.04 -12.20 -5.97
C TYR A 293 16.55 -11.89 -6.05
N ASP A 294 17.41 -12.89 -6.06
CA ASP A 294 18.84 -12.79 -6.36
C ASP A 294 19.06 -12.88 -7.88
N THR A 295 18.77 -11.79 -8.60
CA THR A 295 18.84 -11.77 -10.07
C THR A 295 20.28 -11.81 -10.59
N ASP A 296 20.55 -12.70 -11.54
CA ASP A 296 21.85 -12.85 -12.21
C ASP A 296 21.92 -12.06 -13.53
N ASP A 297 20.81 -11.98 -14.26
CA ASP A 297 20.73 -11.27 -15.53
C ASP A 297 19.30 -10.76 -15.81
N TYR A 298 19.11 -9.45 -15.70
CA TYR A 298 17.83 -8.78 -15.98
C TYR A 298 17.43 -8.83 -17.46
N ARG A 299 18.30 -9.18 -18.40
CA ARG A 299 17.98 -9.28 -19.84
C ARG A 299 17.51 -10.67 -20.25
N ARG A 300 17.51 -11.65 -19.35
CA ARG A 300 17.19 -13.04 -19.65
C ARG A 300 16.02 -13.51 -18.79
N ILE A 301 15.05 -14.17 -19.41
CA ILE A 301 14.06 -14.95 -18.67
C ILE A 301 14.73 -16.23 -18.22
N ASP A 302 14.46 -16.65 -16.98
CA ASP A 302 15.04 -17.84 -16.41
C ASP A 302 14.76 -19.09 -17.27
N ARG A 303 15.80 -19.89 -17.50
CA ARG A 303 15.70 -21.09 -18.35
C ARG A 303 14.74 -22.13 -17.79
N GLN A 304 14.65 -22.29 -16.48
CA GLN A 304 13.71 -23.22 -15.84
C GLN A 304 12.26 -22.74 -15.89
N LEU A 305 12.02 -21.50 -16.34
CA LEU A 305 10.67 -21.00 -16.64
C LEU A 305 10.31 -21.13 -18.13
N GLY A 306 11.17 -21.77 -18.94
CA GLY A 306 11.04 -21.91 -20.39
C GLY A 306 11.64 -20.78 -21.23
N GLY A 307 12.34 -19.83 -20.59
CA GLY A 307 13.06 -18.75 -21.26
C GLY A 307 12.18 -17.78 -22.05
N GLU A 308 12.82 -16.97 -22.89
CA GLU A 308 12.18 -15.86 -23.62
C GLU A 308 11.12 -16.36 -24.63
N GLU A 309 11.27 -17.58 -25.14
CA GLU A 309 10.35 -18.16 -26.10
C GLU A 309 9.00 -18.53 -25.46
N ALA A 310 9.02 -19.25 -24.33
CA ALA A 310 7.82 -19.58 -23.57
C ALA A 310 7.13 -18.30 -23.09
N PHE A 311 7.91 -17.34 -22.58
CA PHE A 311 7.37 -16.06 -22.12
C PHE A 311 6.67 -15.27 -23.24
N ARG A 312 7.27 -15.21 -24.45
CA ARG A 312 6.65 -14.53 -25.60
C ARG A 312 5.34 -15.19 -26.02
N ARG A 313 5.28 -16.53 -26.05
CA ARG A 313 4.03 -17.26 -26.32
C ARG A 313 2.97 -16.94 -25.27
N PHE A 314 3.35 -16.98 -23.99
CA PHE A 314 2.47 -16.60 -22.89
C PHE A 314 1.91 -15.18 -23.07
N LEU A 315 2.75 -14.17 -23.35
CA LEU A 315 2.30 -12.79 -23.56
C LEU A 315 1.29 -12.68 -24.71
N GLN A 316 1.49 -13.41 -25.81
CA GLN A 316 0.55 -13.44 -26.93
C GLN A 316 -0.82 -14.02 -26.51
N GLN A 317 -0.81 -15.11 -25.73
CA GLN A 317 -2.03 -15.76 -25.23
C GLN A 317 -2.76 -14.95 -24.15
N ALA A 318 -2.02 -14.25 -23.29
CA ALA A 318 -2.60 -13.31 -22.33
C ALA A 318 -3.26 -12.13 -23.06
N LYS A 319 -2.58 -11.56 -24.07
CA LYS A 319 -3.10 -10.46 -24.89
C LYS A 319 -4.39 -10.83 -25.63
N SER A 320 -4.47 -12.03 -26.22
CA SER A 320 -5.69 -12.49 -26.92
C SER A 320 -6.91 -12.59 -25.99
N ARG A 321 -6.67 -12.76 -24.68
CA ARG A 321 -7.68 -12.78 -23.61
C ARG A 321 -7.87 -11.43 -22.93
N LYS A 322 -7.28 -10.35 -23.48
CA LYS A 322 -7.30 -8.99 -22.91
C LYS A 322 -6.73 -8.93 -21.49
N MET A 323 -5.85 -9.86 -21.13
CA MET A 323 -5.15 -9.86 -19.85
C MET A 323 -3.89 -9.00 -19.94
N ARG A 324 -3.64 -8.25 -18.87
CA ARG A 324 -2.44 -7.43 -18.68
C ARG A 324 -1.39 -8.18 -17.86
N VAL A 325 -0.12 -7.83 -18.05
CA VAL A 325 0.99 -8.47 -17.33
C VAL A 325 1.85 -7.40 -16.67
N VAL A 326 2.13 -7.59 -15.38
CA VAL A 326 3.00 -6.76 -14.54
C VAL A 326 4.15 -7.64 -14.04
N LEU A 327 5.37 -7.14 -14.13
CA LEU A 327 6.58 -7.85 -13.70
C LEU A 327 7.12 -7.33 -12.39
N ASP A 328 7.79 -8.20 -11.64
CA ASP A 328 8.61 -7.80 -10.49
C ASP A 328 9.95 -7.20 -10.93
N GLY A 329 10.30 -6.05 -10.37
CA GLY A 329 11.54 -5.32 -10.60
C GLY A 329 12.38 -5.28 -9.33
N VAL A 330 13.34 -6.19 -9.22
CA VAL A 330 14.28 -6.28 -8.09
C VAL A 330 15.49 -5.40 -8.36
N PHE A 331 15.44 -4.12 -7.97
CA PHE A 331 16.49 -3.14 -8.32
C PHE A 331 17.36 -2.69 -7.15
N ASN A 332 17.02 -3.09 -5.92
CA ASN A 332 17.80 -2.79 -4.72
C ASN A 332 19.11 -3.59 -4.64
N HIS A 333 19.07 -4.85 -5.07
CA HIS A 333 20.16 -5.82 -4.96
C HIS A 333 20.16 -6.78 -6.15
N VAL A 334 21.24 -7.54 -6.31
CA VAL A 334 21.44 -8.56 -7.35
C VAL A 334 21.90 -9.87 -6.71
N GLY A 335 21.93 -10.96 -7.48
CA GLY A 335 22.55 -12.23 -7.07
C GLY A 335 24.08 -12.22 -7.21
N ILE A 336 24.75 -13.19 -6.58
CA ILE A 336 26.21 -13.31 -6.66
C ILE A 336 26.72 -13.73 -8.05
N GLU A 337 25.84 -14.32 -8.88
CA GLU A 337 26.18 -14.65 -10.27
C GLU A 337 25.99 -13.47 -11.23
N PHE A 338 25.56 -12.30 -10.73
CA PHE A 338 25.48 -11.09 -11.53
C PHE A 338 26.84 -10.68 -12.07
N SER A 339 26.93 -10.46 -13.38
CA SER A 339 28.20 -10.30 -14.11
C SER A 339 29.13 -9.25 -13.50
N ALA A 340 28.60 -8.09 -13.07
CA ALA A 340 29.39 -7.04 -12.44
C ALA A 340 29.94 -7.44 -11.07
N PHE A 341 29.16 -8.22 -10.29
CA PHE A 341 29.59 -8.69 -8.98
C PHE A 341 30.63 -9.81 -9.10
N LYS A 342 30.47 -10.72 -10.06
CA LYS A 342 31.49 -11.73 -10.39
C LYS A 342 32.81 -11.09 -10.79
N ASP A 343 32.77 -10.03 -11.60
CA ASP A 343 33.97 -9.28 -11.97
C ASP A 343 34.62 -8.60 -10.76
N LEU A 344 33.83 -8.04 -9.84
CA LEU A 344 34.31 -7.51 -8.56
C LEU A 344 35.00 -8.60 -7.72
N LEU A 345 34.38 -9.77 -7.57
CA LEU A 345 34.98 -10.89 -6.83
C LEU A 345 36.30 -11.36 -7.45
N ALA A 346 36.38 -11.39 -8.79
CA ALA A 346 37.57 -11.87 -9.49
C ALA A 346 38.72 -10.84 -9.52
N LYS A 347 38.41 -9.56 -9.77
CA LYS A 347 39.43 -8.50 -10.02
C LYS A 347 39.64 -7.56 -8.85
N GLN A 348 38.78 -7.62 -7.83
CA GLN A 348 38.91 -6.83 -6.62
C GLN A 348 39.02 -5.32 -6.94
N HIS A 349 40.09 -4.65 -6.48
CA HIS A 349 40.34 -3.22 -6.72
C HIS A 349 40.46 -2.84 -8.21
N ASP A 350 40.79 -3.81 -9.07
CA ASP A 350 40.95 -3.64 -10.53
C ASP A 350 39.64 -3.84 -11.30
N SER A 351 38.54 -4.22 -10.62
CA SER A 351 37.23 -4.31 -11.25
C SER A 351 36.72 -2.93 -11.65
N ALA A 352 36.20 -2.83 -12.87
CA ALA A 352 35.49 -1.63 -13.34
C ALA A 352 34.15 -1.41 -12.61
N TYR A 353 33.67 -2.42 -11.88
CA TYR A 353 32.38 -2.42 -11.21
C TYR A 353 32.48 -2.26 -9.70
N LYS A 354 33.68 -2.01 -9.14
CA LYS A 354 33.86 -1.86 -7.68
C LYS A 354 32.93 -0.82 -7.03
N ASP A 355 32.65 0.27 -7.76
CA ASP A 355 31.78 1.36 -7.29
C ASP A 355 30.29 1.13 -7.57
N TRP A 356 29.93 -0.02 -8.17
CA TRP A 356 28.52 -0.44 -8.30
C TRP A 356 27.99 -1.09 -7.03
N PHE A 357 28.86 -1.38 -6.06
CA PHE A 357 28.51 -2.04 -4.79
C PHE A 357 29.10 -1.27 -3.62
N HIS A 358 28.53 -1.48 -2.43
CA HIS A 358 29.04 -0.87 -1.20
C HIS A 358 30.04 -1.82 -0.52
N VAL A 359 31.32 -1.75 -0.91
CA VAL A 359 32.39 -2.56 -0.31
C VAL A 359 32.78 -1.99 1.06
N LYS A 360 32.77 -2.83 2.10
CA LYS A 360 33.15 -2.46 3.47
C LYS A 360 34.61 -2.79 3.75
N GLN A 361 35.09 -3.94 3.28
CA GLN A 361 36.45 -4.40 3.51
C GLN A 361 36.95 -5.30 2.37
N TRP A 362 38.22 -5.12 2.02
CA TRP A 362 38.94 -5.93 1.03
C TRP A 362 39.74 -7.06 1.70
N PRO A 363 39.95 -8.22 1.04
CA PRO A 363 39.40 -8.60 -0.26
C PRO A 363 37.92 -8.98 -0.18
N VAL A 364 37.09 -8.56 -1.14
CA VAL A 364 35.67 -8.89 -1.24
C VAL A 364 35.51 -10.39 -1.44
N ALA A 365 34.68 -11.02 -0.61
CA ALA A 365 34.38 -12.45 -0.68
C ALA A 365 32.95 -12.72 -0.20
N VAL A 366 32.27 -13.67 -0.85
CA VAL A 366 30.95 -14.15 -0.40
C VAL A 366 31.15 -14.95 0.88
N LYS A 367 30.84 -14.35 2.02
CA LYS A 367 30.98 -14.93 3.36
C LYS A 367 29.95 -14.31 4.30
N ASN A 368 29.69 -14.97 5.42
CA ASN A 368 28.81 -14.45 6.47
C ASN A 368 29.63 -14.12 7.74
N PRO A 369 29.66 -12.85 8.21
CA PRO A 369 29.00 -11.68 7.63
C PRO A 369 29.72 -11.17 6.36
N PRO A 370 28.98 -10.60 5.39
CA PRO A 370 29.58 -10.09 4.16
C PRO A 370 30.45 -8.87 4.44
N ASN A 371 31.55 -8.75 3.69
CA ASN A 371 32.43 -7.57 3.70
C ASN A 371 32.01 -6.50 2.67
N TYR A 372 30.75 -6.50 2.31
CA TYR A 372 30.02 -5.52 1.52
C TYR A 372 28.62 -5.35 2.13
N GLU A 373 27.84 -4.38 1.65
CA GLU A 373 26.41 -4.33 1.98
C GLU A 373 25.64 -5.33 1.14
N GLY A 374 25.03 -6.32 1.81
CA GLY A 374 23.95 -7.14 1.25
C GLY A 374 22.61 -6.68 1.81
N TRP A 375 21.52 -6.99 1.12
CA TRP A 375 20.17 -6.73 1.62
C TRP A 375 19.99 -7.47 2.96
N TRP A 376 19.71 -6.74 4.04
CA TRP A 376 19.69 -7.25 5.43
C TRP A 376 20.95 -8.04 5.86
N GLY A 377 22.09 -7.80 5.21
CA GLY A 377 23.33 -8.53 5.49
C GLY A 377 23.39 -9.93 4.87
N ILE A 378 22.44 -10.30 4.02
CA ILE A 378 22.42 -11.56 3.29
C ILE A 378 23.58 -11.57 2.27
N GLU A 379 24.48 -12.53 2.41
CA GLU A 379 25.72 -12.58 1.63
C GLU A 379 25.47 -12.81 0.14
N TYR A 380 24.43 -13.57 -0.23
CA TYR A 380 24.17 -13.86 -1.65
C TYR A 380 23.35 -12.76 -2.37
N MET A 381 23.04 -11.65 -1.69
CA MET A 381 22.24 -10.53 -2.21
C MET A 381 22.97 -9.17 -2.08
N PRO A 382 24.11 -8.95 -2.77
CA PRO A 382 24.82 -7.67 -2.76
C PRO A 382 23.94 -6.49 -3.20
N LYS A 383 23.92 -5.43 -2.39
CA LYS A 383 23.16 -4.20 -2.63
C LYS A 383 23.85 -3.33 -3.69
N LEU A 384 23.08 -2.83 -4.65
CA LEU A 384 23.57 -1.94 -5.70
C LEU A 384 23.73 -0.51 -5.17
N ASN A 385 24.82 0.14 -5.55
CA ASN A 385 25.05 1.56 -5.32
C ASN A 385 24.34 2.39 -6.39
N LEU A 386 23.08 2.74 -6.14
CA LEU A 386 22.28 3.54 -7.07
C LEU A 386 22.61 5.05 -7.05
N ALA A 387 23.68 5.48 -6.38
CA ALA A 387 24.32 6.77 -6.67
C ALA A 387 25.22 6.68 -7.92
N ASN A 388 25.70 5.48 -8.28
CA ASN A 388 26.52 5.25 -9.46
C ASN A 388 25.66 5.29 -10.73
N LYS A 389 25.93 6.25 -11.63
CA LYS A 389 25.16 6.41 -12.87
C LYS A 389 25.28 5.22 -13.81
N ALA A 390 26.43 4.56 -13.90
CA ALA A 390 26.61 3.41 -14.79
C ALA A 390 25.77 2.20 -14.33
N ALA A 391 25.69 1.97 -13.02
CA ALA A 391 24.79 0.96 -12.45
C ALA A 391 23.32 1.27 -12.76
N GLN A 392 22.90 2.54 -12.61
CA GLN A 392 21.53 2.97 -12.95
C GLN A 392 21.22 2.76 -14.44
N GLU A 393 22.13 3.16 -15.34
CA GLU A 393 21.92 3.02 -16.79
C GLU A 393 21.84 1.54 -17.20
N HIS A 394 22.61 0.65 -16.57
CA HIS A 394 22.50 -0.79 -16.80
C HIS A 394 21.10 -1.31 -16.44
N LEU A 395 20.55 -0.92 -15.29
CA LEU A 395 19.18 -1.28 -14.92
C LEU A 395 18.15 -0.68 -15.89
N PHE A 396 18.27 0.61 -16.23
CA PHE A 396 17.34 1.26 -17.15
C PHE A 396 17.34 0.65 -18.54
N ASP A 397 18.48 0.20 -19.03
CA ASP A 397 18.57 -0.53 -20.29
C ASP A 397 17.69 -1.79 -20.28
N ALA A 398 17.76 -2.60 -19.22
CA ALA A 398 16.90 -3.76 -19.04
C ALA A 398 15.41 -3.40 -18.84
N ILE A 399 15.12 -2.44 -17.95
CA ILE A 399 13.76 -1.97 -17.67
C ILE A 399 13.08 -1.50 -18.96
N LEU A 400 13.77 -0.69 -19.77
CA LEU A 400 13.20 -0.12 -20.99
C LEU A 400 13.11 -1.16 -22.10
N HIS A 401 14.01 -2.15 -22.14
CA HIS A 401 13.86 -3.28 -23.05
C HIS A 401 12.54 -4.02 -22.80
N TRP A 402 12.27 -4.41 -21.55
CA TRP A 402 11.03 -5.11 -21.21
C TRP A 402 9.81 -4.20 -21.34
N THR A 403 9.88 -2.95 -20.88
CA THR A 403 8.74 -2.01 -20.99
C THR A 403 8.26 -1.81 -22.43
N LYS A 404 9.15 -1.95 -23.43
CA LYS A 404 8.81 -1.92 -24.87
C LYS A 404 8.14 -3.19 -25.38
N SER A 405 8.25 -4.31 -24.67
CA SER A 405 7.70 -5.60 -25.08
C SER A 405 6.17 -5.56 -25.12
N ALA A 406 5.60 -6.01 -26.24
CA ALA A 406 4.16 -6.05 -26.42
C ALA A 406 3.50 -6.95 -25.35
N GLY A 407 2.62 -6.38 -24.53
CA GLY A 407 1.86 -7.10 -23.50
C GLY A 407 2.24 -6.76 -22.07
N LEU A 408 3.41 -6.14 -21.83
CA LEU A 408 3.75 -5.63 -20.51
C LEU A 408 3.01 -4.33 -20.22
N SER A 409 2.40 -4.28 -19.03
CA SER A 409 1.46 -3.26 -18.60
C SER A 409 1.89 -2.57 -17.30
N GLY A 410 3.07 -2.91 -16.76
CA GLY A 410 3.58 -2.26 -15.55
C GLY A 410 4.67 -3.03 -14.85
N TRP A 411 5.08 -2.47 -13.71
CA TRP A 411 6.09 -2.99 -12.81
C TRP A 411 5.58 -2.98 -11.36
N ARG A 412 5.82 -4.08 -10.63
CA ARG A 412 5.86 -4.12 -9.17
C ARG A 412 7.32 -3.97 -8.76
N LEU A 413 7.61 -3.10 -7.79
CA LEU A 413 8.97 -2.74 -7.39
C LEU A 413 9.29 -3.31 -6.01
N ASP A 414 10.27 -4.20 -5.97
CA ASP A 414 10.73 -4.88 -4.76
C ASP A 414 11.52 -3.97 -3.83
N VAL A 415 11.27 -4.06 -2.52
CA VAL A 415 11.96 -3.30 -1.46
C VAL A 415 12.08 -1.82 -1.82
N ALA A 416 10.98 -1.24 -2.32
CA ALA A 416 11.00 0.06 -2.97
C ALA A 416 11.43 1.20 -2.02
N ASN A 417 11.20 1.02 -0.71
CA ASN A 417 11.59 1.96 0.34
C ASN A 417 13.10 2.05 0.58
N GLU A 418 13.90 1.07 0.16
CA GLU A 418 15.36 1.11 0.34
C GLU A 418 16.13 1.63 -0.89
N VAL A 419 15.41 1.97 -1.96
CA VAL A 419 15.97 2.54 -3.19
C VAL A 419 15.83 4.07 -3.16
N PRO A 420 16.89 4.82 -3.51
CA PRO A 420 16.85 6.29 -3.44
C PRO A 420 15.77 6.93 -4.32
N ASP A 421 15.12 7.97 -3.79
CA ASP A 421 14.07 8.75 -4.47
C ASP A 421 14.44 9.20 -5.89
N HIS A 422 15.69 9.65 -6.11
CA HIS A 422 16.13 10.13 -7.42
C HIS A 422 16.07 9.04 -8.50
N PHE A 423 16.27 7.78 -8.12
CA PHE A 423 16.14 6.64 -9.02
C PHE A 423 14.68 6.46 -9.41
N TRP A 424 13.74 6.52 -8.46
CA TRP A 424 12.31 6.36 -8.73
C TRP A 424 11.70 7.47 -9.57
N ILE A 425 12.14 8.72 -9.34
CA ILE A 425 11.74 9.86 -10.16
C ILE A 425 12.15 9.65 -11.62
N GLU A 426 13.41 9.25 -11.86
CA GLU A 426 13.91 8.98 -13.20
C GLU A 426 13.28 7.71 -13.81
N PHE A 427 13.05 6.67 -12.99
CA PHE A 427 12.35 5.45 -13.38
C PHE A 427 10.96 5.77 -13.93
N ARG A 428 10.15 6.53 -13.18
CA ARG A 428 8.81 6.93 -13.62
C ARG A 428 8.90 7.68 -14.94
N LYS A 429 9.77 8.68 -15.03
CA LYS A 429 9.95 9.49 -16.23
C LYS A 429 10.26 8.63 -17.46
N ARG A 430 11.21 7.70 -17.36
CA ARG A 430 11.63 6.84 -18.49
C ARG A 430 10.58 5.78 -18.84
N VAL A 431 10.00 5.12 -17.85
CA VAL A 431 8.95 4.10 -18.06
C VAL A 431 7.71 4.73 -18.70
N LYS A 432 7.23 5.86 -18.16
CA LYS A 432 6.06 6.57 -18.70
C LYS A 432 6.31 7.19 -20.06
N ALA A 433 7.56 7.56 -20.39
CA ALA A 433 7.92 8.02 -21.73
C ALA A 433 7.81 6.91 -22.79
N VAL A 434 8.13 5.67 -22.42
CA VAL A 434 7.99 4.50 -23.31
C VAL A 434 6.55 3.98 -23.36
N ASN A 435 5.91 3.86 -22.19
CA ASN A 435 4.56 3.36 -22.05
C ASN A 435 3.81 4.16 -20.97
N ARG A 436 3.00 5.14 -21.40
CA ARG A 436 2.22 5.99 -20.49
C ARG A 436 1.24 5.21 -19.62
N ASP A 437 0.76 4.07 -20.11
CA ASP A 437 -0.22 3.22 -19.43
C ASP A 437 0.41 2.16 -18.53
N ALA A 438 1.75 2.08 -18.46
CA ALA A 438 2.45 1.17 -17.56
C ALA A 438 2.19 1.57 -16.11
N VAL A 439 1.53 0.72 -15.32
CA VAL A 439 1.34 0.96 -13.88
C VAL A 439 2.65 0.74 -13.11
N ILE A 440 2.93 1.60 -12.14
CA ILE A 440 4.10 1.49 -11.26
C ILE A 440 3.60 1.26 -9.83
N ILE A 441 3.84 0.07 -9.30
CA ILE A 441 3.37 -0.38 -7.99
C ILE A 441 4.58 -0.59 -7.07
N GLY A 442 4.72 0.20 -6.01
CA GLY A 442 5.79 0.01 -5.02
C GLY A 442 5.42 -1.02 -3.95
N GLU A 443 6.38 -1.84 -3.52
CA GLU A 443 6.27 -2.58 -2.27
C GLU A 443 6.57 -1.66 -1.10
N ILE A 444 5.52 -1.16 -0.43
CA ILE A 444 5.61 -0.32 0.77
C ILE A 444 4.65 -0.87 1.80
N TRP A 445 5.15 -1.28 2.96
CA TRP A 445 4.36 -1.96 3.98
C TRP A 445 3.59 -0.99 4.91
N ASN A 446 4.02 0.27 4.96
CA ASN A 446 3.52 1.30 5.88
C ASN A 446 2.90 2.49 5.11
N ASP A 447 2.81 3.67 5.74
CA ASP A 447 2.38 4.90 5.07
C ASP A 447 3.25 5.19 3.83
N ALA A 448 2.59 5.20 2.66
CA ALA A 448 3.23 5.40 1.37
C ALA A 448 3.10 6.83 0.82
N SER A 449 2.64 7.79 1.63
CA SER A 449 2.33 9.14 1.17
C SER A 449 3.53 9.83 0.51
N HIS A 450 4.75 9.58 1.01
CA HIS A 450 6.00 10.06 0.41
C HIS A 450 6.15 9.70 -1.08
N TRP A 451 5.92 8.44 -1.45
CA TRP A 451 6.11 7.94 -2.83
C TRP A 451 4.92 8.19 -3.76
N LEU A 452 3.80 8.67 -3.23
CA LEU A 452 2.51 8.81 -3.94
C LEU A 452 2.18 10.27 -4.28
N GLN A 453 3.21 11.10 -4.46
CA GLN A 453 3.08 12.51 -4.88
C GLN A 453 2.98 12.69 -6.40
N GLY A 454 2.90 11.59 -7.17
CA GLY A 454 2.70 11.61 -8.63
C GLY A 454 3.97 11.66 -9.48
N ASP A 455 5.14 11.70 -8.84
CA ASP A 455 6.47 11.74 -9.44
C ASP A 455 7.25 10.41 -9.30
N MET A 456 6.80 9.49 -8.45
CA MET A 456 7.36 8.13 -8.32
C MET A 456 6.33 7.04 -8.70
N PHE A 457 5.45 6.64 -7.78
CA PHE A 457 4.57 5.48 -7.98
C PHE A 457 3.13 5.88 -8.34
N ASP A 458 2.41 4.99 -9.02
CA ASP A 458 0.97 5.13 -9.27
C ASP A 458 0.13 4.48 -8.16
N SER A 459 0.72 3.50 -7.48
CA SER A 459 0.07 2.64 -6.50
C SER A 459 1.14 2.00 -5.60
N VAL A 460 0.70 1.40 -4.50
CA VAL A 460 1.53 0.52 -3.68
C VAL A 460 0.76 -0.74 -3.32
N MET A 461 1.52 -1.76 -2.92
CA MET A 461 1.01 -2.92 -2.20
C MET A 461 0.35 -2.45 -0.89
N ASN A 462 -0.99 -2.48 -0.82
CA ASN A 462 -1.75 -1.79 0.22
C ASN A 462 -1.82 -2.59 1.54
N TYR A 463 -0.67 -2.78 2.18
CA TYR A 463 -0.53 -3.46 3.47
C TYR A 463 -1.31 -2.79 4.62
N PRO A 464 -1.39 -1.44 4.72
CA PRO A 464 -2.26 -0.79 5.71
C PRO A 464 -3.74 -1.23 5.61
N TRP A 465 -4.28 -1.27 4.39
CA TRP A 465 -5.64 -1.78 4.15
C TRP A 465 -5.75 -3.27 4.49
N ARG A 466 -4.76 -4.09 4.09
CA ARG A 466 -4.71 -5.52 4.45
C ARG A 466 -4.81 -5.71 5.97
N GLY A 467 -4.00 -4.97 6.73
CA GLY A 467 -3.99 -5.03 8.19
C GLY A 467 -5.35 -4.72 8.81
N ALA A 468 -6.04 -3.69 8.30
CA ALA A 468 -7.40 -3.36 8.75
C ALA A 468 -8.40 -4.49 8.48
N VAL A 469 -8.34 -5.13 7.30
CA VAL A 469 -9.25 -6.25 6.98
C VAL A 469 -8.94 -7.48 7.81
N LEU A 470 -7.66 -7.81 8.03
CA LEU A 470 -7.26 -8.96 8.86
C LEU A 470 -7.69 -8.76 10.32
N ASP A 471 -7.40 -7.60 10.90
CA ASP A 471 -7.78 -7.31 12.29
C ASP A 471 -9.30 -7.30 12.46
N PHE A 472 -10.07 -6.87 11.45
CA PHE A 472 -11.53 -6.94 11.50
C PHE A 472 -12.03 -8.38 11.33
N VAL A 473 -11.72 -9.04 10.22
CA VAL A 473 -12.34 -10.30 9.80
C VAL A 473 -11.64 -11.53 10.36
N ALA A 474 -10.33 -11.63 10.14
CA ALA A 474 -9.57 -12.84 10.43
C ALA A 474 -9.32 -12.98 11.94
N HIS A 475 -8.67 -11.97 12.51
CA HIS A 475 -8.21 -11.94 13.89
C HIS A 475 -9.24 -11.37 14.87
N ARG A 476 -10.23 -10.61 14.38
CA ARG A 476 -11.28 -9.95 15.19
C ARG A 476 -10.73 -9.15 16.39
N ARG A 477 -9.63 -8.43 16.16
CA ARG A 477 -9.01 -7.51 17.12
C ARG A 477 -9.70 -6.16 17.19
N ILE A 478 -10.45 -5.80 16.15
CA ILE A 478 -11.16 -4.52 16.05
C ILE A 478 -12.64 -4.72 15.67
N GLY A 479 -13.51 -3.85 16.17
CA GLY A 479 -14.93 -3.80 15.82
C GLY A 479 -15.23 -2.97 14.56
N PRO A 480 -16.49 -2.95 14.07
CA PRO A 480 -16.90 -2.21 12.88
C PRO A 480 -16.53 -0.73 12.86
N ALA A 481 -16.67 -0.02 13.99
CA ALA A 481 -16.32 1.41 14.09
C ALA A 481 -14.81 1.68 13.91
N GLN A 482 -13.96 0.84 14.50
CA GLN A 482 -12.50 0.94 14.36
C GLN A 482 -12.05 0.54 12.95
N PHE A 483 -12.70 -0.45 12.34
CA PHE A 483 -12.47 -0.80 10.94
C PHE A 483 -12.81 0.38 10.01
N ASP A 484 -13.97 1.00 10.19
CA ASP A 484 -14.37 2.20 9.44
C ASP A 484 -13.34 3.34 9.58
N GLN A 485 -12.83 3.57 10.80
CA GLN A 485 -11.79 4.57 11.05
C GLN A 485 -10.51 4.29 10.24
N ARG A 486 -10.01 3.05 10.23
CA ARG A 486 -8.79 2.67 9.48
C ARG A 486 -8.99 2.75 7.96
N ILE A 487 -10.19 2.40 7.47
CA ILE A 487 -10.53 2.57 6.05
C ILE A 487 -10.57 4.07 5.69
N LYS A 488 -11.25 4.90 6.46
CA LYS A 488 -11.30 6.36 6.24
C LYS A 488 -9.91 7.00 6.27
N TRP A 489 -9.04 6.58 7.18
CA TRP A 489 -7.64 7.00 7.19
C TRP A 489 -6.97 6.67 5.84
N SER A 490 -7.09 5.44 5.36
CA SER A 490 -6.49 5.01 4.08
C SER A 490 -7.02 5.80 2.88
N LEU A 491 -8.32 6.12 2.88
CA LEU A 491 -8.98 6.89 1.81
C LEU A 491 -8.59 8.38 1.81
N THR A 492 -8.17 8.91 2.95
CA THR A 492 -7.90 10.35 3.14
C THR A 492 -6.42 10.66 3.22
N ASN A 493 -5.56 9.69 3.52
CA ASN A 493 -4.11 9.89 3.57
C ASN A 493 -3.50 9.95 2.16
N TYR A 494 -4.16 9.35 1.16
CA TYR A 494 -3.68 9.29 -0.21
C TYR A 494 -4.56 10.09 -1.19
N PRO A 495 -3.97 10.59 -2.30
CA PRO A 495 -4.73 11.31 -3.30
C PRO A 495 -5.77 10.42 -3.98
N LYS A 496 -6.94 10.97 -4.29
CA LYS A 496 -8.07 10.20 -4.81
C LYS A 496 -7.72 9.30 -6.01
N PRO A 497 -7.06 9.78 -7.10
CA PRO A 497 -6.68 8.91 -8.21
C PRO A 497 -5.81 7.71 -7.79
N VAL A 498 -4.92 7.91 -6.81
CA VAL A 498 -4.05 6.87 -6.27
C VAL A 498 -4.86 5.84 -5.47
N VAL A 499 -5.79 6.28 -4.63
CA VAL A 499 -6.69 5.39 -3.86
C VAL A 499 -7.41 4.40 -4.79
N TYR A 500 -7.88 4.87 -5.95
CA TYR A 500 -8.53 4.01 -6.94
C TYR A 500 -7.59 3.07 -7.70
N ALA A 501 -6.27 3.29 -7.62
CA ALA A 501 -5.25 2.42 -8.21
C ALA A 501 -4.56 1.50 -7.19
N MET A 502 -4.85 1.63 -5.89
CA MET A 502 -4.23 0.85 -4.81
C MET A 502 -4.33 -0.66 -5.02
N TYR A 503 -3.22 -1.37 -4.84
CA TYR A 503 -3.17 -2.83 -4.98
C TYR A 503 -3.64 -3.49 -3.67
N ASN A 504 -4.93 -3.85 -3.61
CA ASN A 504 -5.59 -4.33 -2.40
C ASN A 504 -5.53 -5.87 -2.31
N MET A 505 -4.59 -6.39 -1.52
CA MET A 505 -4.36 -7.83 -1.35
C MET A 505 -4.68 -8.31 0.07
N LEU A 506 -5.18 -9.54 0.19
CA LEU A 506 -5.36 -10.20 1.49
C LEU A 506 -4.18 -11.11 1.86
N GLY A 507 -3.45 -11.58 0.85
CA GLY A 507 -2.22 -12.33 0.99
C GLY A 507 -1.26 -12.06 -0.17
N SER A 508 0.01 -12.42 0.03
CA SER A 508 1.06 -12.45 -0.99
C SER A 508 2.03 -13.59 -0.71
N HIS A 509 3.05 -13.72 -1.57
CA HIS A 509 4.17 -14.64 -1.34
C HIS A 509 5.04 -14.29 -0.11
N ASP A 510 4.81 -13.16 0.56
CA ASP A 510 5.56 -12.73 1.77
C ASP A 510 4.73 -12.77 3.04
N THR A 511 3.46 -13.18 2.95
CA THR A 511 2.56 -13.27 4.11
C THR A 511 1.97 -14.67 4.24
N PRO A 512 1.53 -15.08 5.45
CA PRO A 512 0.67 -16.25 5.58
C PRO A 512 -0.55 -16.16 4.65
N ARG A 513 -1.01 -17.34 4.21
CA ARG A 513 -2.21 -17.48 3.39
C ARG A 513 -3.42 -16.92 4.11
N PHE A 514 -4.30 -16.23 3.41
CA PHE A 514 -5.45 -15.60 4.06
C PHE A 514 -6.39 -16.62 4.72
N MET A 515 -6.57 -17.80 4.12
CA MET A 515 -7.33 -18.90 4.74
C MET A 515 -6.73 -19.33 6.10
N THR A 516 -5.39 -19.36 6.21
CA THR A 516 -4.70 -19.66 7.47
C THR A 516 -4.88 -18.55 8.50
N GLU A 517 -4.79 -17.29 8.10
CA GLU A 517 -5.10 -16.13 8.96
C GLU A 517 -6.54 -16.20 9.49
N CYS A 518 -7.48 -16.70 8.68
CA CYS A 518 -8.87 -16.94 9.08
C CYS A 518 -9.08 -18.18 9.97
N GLY A 519 -8.03 -18.92 10.33
CA GLY A 519 -8.12 -20.15 11.12
C GLY A 519 -8.78 -21.31 10.36
N GLY A 520 -8.75 -21.30 9.03
CA GLY A 520 -9.38 -22.31 8.18
C GLY A 520 -10.89 -22.13 7.95
N ASP A 521 -11.52 -21.09 8.51
CA ASP A 521 -12.94 -20.82 8.28
C ASP A 521 -13.15 -20.10 6.94
N PHE A 522 -13.64 -20.83 5.94
CA PHE A 522 -13.89 -20.27 4.61
C PHE A 522 -14.92 -19.14 4.60
N ARG A 523 -15.82 -19.05 5.60
CA ARG A 523 -16.81 -17.96 5.68
C ARG A 523 -16.14 -16.63 5.99
N LYS A 524 -15.14 -16.64 6.88
CA LYS A 524 -14.28 -15.47 7.11
C LYS A 524 -13.47 -15.12 5.87
N ALA A 525 -12.93 -16.11 5.18
CA ALA A 525 -12.22 -15.88 3.92
C ALA A 525 -13.14 -15.20 2.87
N ALA A 526 -14.38 -15.69 2.74
CA ALA A 526 -15.37 -15.13 1.84
C ALA A 526 -15.76 -13.68 2.21
N LEU A 527 -15.88 -13.36 3.50
CA LEU A 527 -16.09 -11.99 3.97
C LEU A 527 -14.92 -11.05 3.62
N GLY A 528 -13.69 -11.51 3.80
CA GLY A 528 -12.50 -10.74 3.41
C GLY A 528 -12.49 -10.44 1.92
N HIS A 529 -12.79 -11.44 1.08
CA HIS A 529 -12.90 -11.23 -0.38
C HIS A 529 -14.07 -10.33 -0.76
N LEU A 530 -15.19 -10.35 -0.02
CA LEU A 530 -16.30 -9.41 -0.24
C LEU A 530 -15.83 -7.97 -0.05
N ILE A 531 -15.14 -7.69 1.06
CA ILE A 531 -14.55 -6.38 1.33
C ILE A 531 -13.49 -6.01 0.27
N GLN A 532 -12.66 -6.97 -0.14
CA GLN A 532 -11.65 -6.79 -1.18
C GLN A 532 -12.27 -6.35 -2.52
N MET A 533 -13.30 -7.05 -2.98
CA MET A 533 -13.95 -6.79 -4.27
C MET A 533 -14.82 -5.54 -4.27
N THR A 534 -15.15 -5.00 -3.10
CA THR A 534 -16.04 -3.84 -2.94
C THR A 534 -15.36 -2.59 -2.37
N SER A 535 -14.07 -2.66 -2.04
CA SER A 535 -13.24 -1.50 -1.68
C SER A 535 -12.80 -0.68 -2.91
N PRO A 536 -12.57 0.65 -2.78
CA PRO A 536 -11.84 1.44 -3.76
C PRO A 536 -10.42 0.90 -3.96
N GLY A 537 -9.91 0.92 -5.19
CA GLY A 537 -8.65 0.30 -5.56
C GLY A 537 -8.83 -0.93 -6.44
N ALA A 538 -7.72 -1.56 -6.79
CA ALA A 538 -7.64 -2.76 -7.60
C ALA A 538 -7.50 -4.01 -6.71
N PRO A 539 -8.52 -4.88 -6.61
CA PRO A 539 -8.42 -6.12 -5.84
C PRO A 539 -7.37 -7.06 -6.43
N ALA A 540 -6.60 -7.71 -5.56
CA ALA A 540 -5.50 -8.60 -5.92
C ALA A 540 -5.56 -9.95 -5.19
N LEU A 541 -5.74 -11.03 -5.94
CA LEU A 541 -5.72 -12.40 -5.43
C LEU A 541 -4.30 -12.95 -5.45
N TYR A 542 -3.94 -13.73 -4.44
CA TYR A 542 -2.73 -14.56 -4.45
C TYR A 542 -3.10 -15.98 -4.87
N TYR A 543 -2.32 -16.59 -5.77
CA TYR A 543 -2.73 -17.83 -6.44
C TYR A 543 -3.16 -18.92 -5.45
N GLY A 544 -4.41 -19.38 -5.52
CA GLY A 544 -4.92 -20.42 -4.65
C GLY A 544 -5.75 -19.93 -3.46
N ASP A 545 -5.74 -18.64 -3.15
CA ASP A 545 -6.59 -18.09 -2.08
C ASP A 545 -8.09 -18.24 -2.43
N GLU A 546 -8.44 -18.18 -3.72
CA GLU A 546 -9.80 -18.37 -4.22
C GLU A 546 -10.35 -19.79 -4.03
N ILE A 547 -9.44 -20.78 -3.92
CA ILE A 547 -9.76 -22.19 -3.65
C ILE A 547 -9.45 -22.59 -2.20
N GLY A 548 -9.07 -21.64 -1.36
CA GLY A 548 -8.87 -21.84 0.07
C GLY A 548 -7.56 -22.53 0.45
N MET A 549 -6.49 -22.34 -0.33
CA MET A 549 -5.16 -22.86 0.04
C MET A 549 -4.68 -22.29 1.38
N THR A 550 -4.03 -23.15 2.18
CA THR A 550 -3.49 -22.82 3.50
C THR A 550 -1.96 -22.85 3.51
N GLY A 551 -1.37 -22.05 4.39
CA GLY A 551 0.08 -21.93 4.55
C GLY A 551 0.45 -20.83 5.55
N GLY A 552 1.37 -21.14 6.48
CA GLY A 552 1.96 -20.21 7.43
C GLY A 552 2.95 -19.24 6.77
N ALA A 553 3.97 -18.81 7.51
CA ALA A 553 5.03 -17.97 6.95
C ALA A 553 5.83 -18.70 5.85
N THR A 554 6.63 -17.95 5.09
CA THR A 554 7.55 -18.49 4.10
C THR A 554 8.41 -19.62 4.71
N PRO A 555 8.49 -20.81 4.07
CA PRO A 555 8.05 -21.12 2.71
C PRO A 555 6.62 -21.70 2.57
N ASP A 556 5.89 -21.93 3.66
CA ASP A 556 4.62 -22.70 3.68
C ASP A 556 3.47 -21.99 2.91
N ASN A 557 3.54 -20.67 2.76
CA ASN A 557 2.65 -19.89 1.91
C ASN A 557 2.90 -20.06 0.40
N ARG A 558 3.97 -20.75 -0.02
CA ARG A 558 4.42 -20.89 -1.42
C ARG A 558 4.27 -22.34 -1.96
N LYS A 559 3.29 -23.10 -1.47
CA LYS A 559 2.96 -24.46 -1.98
C LYS A 559 2.62 -24.47 -3.47
N LEU A 560 2.74 -25.63 -4.11
CA LEU A 560 2.18 -25.84 -5.46
C LEU A 560 0.68 -25.48 -5.49
N LEU A 561 0.21 -24.93 -6.60
CA LEU A 561 -1.23 -24.71 -6.80
C LEU A 561 -1.96 -26.05 -6.64
N GLU A 562 -3.00 -26.08 -5.81
CA GLU A 562 -3.83 -27.26 -5.64
C GLU A 562 -4.67 -27.50 -6.91
N LEU A 563 -4.37 -28.58 -7.65
CA LEU A 563 -5.05 -28.94 -8.88
C LEU A 563 -6.17 -29.96 -8.68
N ASN A 564 -6.20 -30.69 -7.56
CA ASN A 564 -7.23 -31.66 -7.25
C ASN A 564 -8.52 -30.94 -6.82
N PRO A 565 -9.61 -30.99 -7.61
CA PRO A 565 -10.85 -30.27 -7.29
C PRO A 565 -11.49 -30.71 -5.97
N ASN A 566 -11.17 -31.91 -5.47
CA ASN A 566 -11.71 -32.41 -4.19
C ASN A 566 -10.99 -31.85 -2.97
N ALA A 567 -9.77 -31.34 -3.13
CA ALA A 567 -9.02 -30.65 -2.07
C ALA A 567 -9.35 -29.14 -2.01
N GLN A 568 -10.05 -28.60 -3.01
CA GLN A 568 -10.41 -27.19 -3.12
C GLN A 568 -11.71 -26.84 -2.39
N GLN A 569 -11.78 -25.63 -1.83
CA GLN A 569 -13.01 -25.06 -1.28
C GLN A 569 -13.94 -24.53 -2.38
N LYS A 570 -14.72 -25.43 -2.99
CA LYS A 570 -15.63 -25.11 -4.12
C LYS A 570 -16.60 -23.96 -3.83
N ARG A 571 -17.17 -23.90 -2.61
CA ARG A 571 -18.09 -22.81 -2.24
C ARG A 571 -17.39 -21.46 -2.23
N LEU A 572 -16.16 -21.39 -1.70
CA LEU A 572 -15.37 -20.16 -1.70
C LEU A 572 -15.05 -19.73 -3.14
N PHE A 573 -14.65 -20.67 -4.00
CA PHE A 573 -14.35 -20.40 -5.40
C PHE A 573 -15.53 -19.75 -6.13
N GLU A 574 -16.73 -20.36 -6.04
CA GLU A 574 -17.93 -19.80 -6.65
C GLU A 574 -18.33 -18.44 -6.06
N GLN A 575 -18.13 -18.25 -4.75
CA GLN A 575 -18.36 -16.97 -4.10
C GLN A 575 -17.39 -15.89 -4.63
N VAL A 576 -16.09 -16.18 -4.73
CA VAL A 576 -15.08 -15.24 -5.26
C VAL A 576 -15.37 -14.89 -6.72
N LYS A 577 -15.70 -15.90 -7.54
CA LYS A 577 -16.12 -15.69 -8.94
C LYS A 577 -17.36 -14.80 -9.05
N GLY A 578 -18.38 -15.03 -8.21
CA GLY A 578 -19.57 -14.19 -8.14
C GLY A 578 -19.29 -12.75 -7.70
N MET A 579 -18.38 -12.56 -6.74
CA MET A 579 -17.93 -11.23 -6.30
C MET A 579 -17.20 -10.47 -7.41
N ILE A 580 -16.34 -11.15 -8.17
CA ILE A 580 -15.66 -10.57 -9.34
C ILE A 580 -16.69 -10.20 -10.41
N ALA A 581 -17.67 -11.06 -10.67
CA ALA A 581 -18.72 -10.82 -11.66
C ALA A 581 -19.56 -9.57 -11.31
N ILE A 582 -20.01 -9.44 -10.05
CA ILE A 582 -20.79 -8.26 -9.65
C ILE A 582 -19.94 -6.98 -9.61
N ARG A 583 -18.66 -7.08 -9.25
CA ARG A 583 -17.72 -5.94 -9.37
C ARG A 583 -17.64 -5.46 -10.82
N LYS A 584 -17.46 -6.38 -11.78
CA LYS A 584 -17.35 -6.02 -13.20
C LYS A 584 -18.63 -5.42 -13.77
N SER A 585 -19.80 -5.84 -13.29
CA SER A 585 -21.09 -5.31 -13.75
C SER A 585 -21.45 -3.94 -13.18
N SER A 586 -20.72 -3.47 -12.16
CA SER A 586 -20.95 -2.19 -11.48
C SER A 586 -19.82 -1.19 -11.70
N ILE A 587 -20.16 0.02 -12.15
CA ILE A 587 -19.22 1.14 -12.17
C ILE A 587 -19.02 1.72 -10.77
N ALA A 588 -20.06 1.68 -9.93
CA ALA A 588 -19.97 2.12 -8.54
C ALA A 588 -18.94 1.31 -7.74
N LEU A 589 -18.92 -0.02 -7.86
CA LEU A 589 -17.92 -0.85 -7.18
C LEU A 589 -16.49 -0.62 -7.69
N ARG A 590 -16.31 -0.36 -8.98
CA ARG A 590 -14.97 -0.14 -9.56
C ARG A 590 -14.44 1.27 -9.27
N ARG A 591 -15.29 2.29 -9.36
CA ARG A 591 -14.88 3.71 -9.46
C ARG A 591 -15.62 4.67 -8.51
N GLY A 592 -16.54 4.16 -7.69
CA GLY A 592 -17.38 4.99 -6.83
C GLY A 592 -16.77 5.35 -5.48
N ASP A 593 -17.21 6.48 -4.93
CA ASP A 593 -16.76 6.95 -3.63
C ASP A 593 -17.32 6.08 -2.51
N TRP A 594 -16.50 5.84 -1.49
CA TRP A 594 -16.91 5.10 -0.29
C TRP A 594 -17.57 6.03 0.71
N ARG A 595 -18.72 5.62 1.24
CA ARG A 595 -19.37 6.27 2.39
C ARG A 595 -19.97 5.22 3.31
N THR A 596 -19.52 5.20 4.56
CA THR A 596 -20.11 4.35 5.59
C THR A 596 -21.46 4.92 6.01
N VAL A 597 -22.49 4.06 6.03
CA VAL A 597 -23.88 4.44 6.32
C VAL A 597 -24.42 3.76 7.58
N TYR A 598 -23.73 2.74 8.08
CA TYR A 598 -24.12 2.03 9.30
C TYR A 598 -22.92 1.33 9.94
N THR A 599 -22.85 1.37 11.26
CA THR A 599 -21.97 0.57 12.09
C THR A 599 -22.69 0.23 13.39
N ASP A 600 -22.63 -1.03 13.81
CA ASP A 600 -22.96 -1.46 15.17
C ASP A 600 -21.80 -2.32 15.74
N ASP A 601 -22.08 -3.18 16.72
CA ASP A 601 -21.08 -4.06 17.34
C ASP A 601 -20.63 -5.22 16.43
N SER A 602 -21.44 -5.60 15.44
CA SER A 602 -21.28 -6.83 14.63
C SER A 602 -21.18 -6.58 13.12
N ALA A 603 -21.75 -5.48 12.65
CA ALA A 603 -22.01 -5.21 11.26
C ALA A 603 -21.58 -3.80 10.84
N ILE A 604 -21.20 -3.72 9.57
CA ILE A 604 -20.92 -2.47 8.88
C ILE A 604 -21.68 -2.46 7.56
N ALA A 605 -22.28 -1.31 7.22
CA ALA A 605 -22.77 -1.06 5.88
C ALA A 605 -22.14 0.21 5.31
N TYR A 606 -21.77 0.14 4.04
CA TYR A 606 -21.25 1.25 3.28
C TYR A 606 -21.80 1.24 1.86
N VAL A 607 -21.80 2.41 1.25
CA VAL A 607 -22.16 2.58 -0.15
C VAL A 607 -20.92 2.92 -0.98
N ARG A 608 -20.92 2.42 -2.21
CA ARG A 608 -20.07 2.90 -3.29
C ARG A 608 -20.95 3.68 -4.25
N GLU A 609 -20.60 4.94 -4.56
CA GLU A 609 -21.43 5.79 -5.42
C GLU A 609 -20.64 6.36 -6.59
N HIS A 610 -21.12 6.16 -7.81
CA HIS A 610 -20.54 6.76 -9.02
C HIS A 610 -21.63 7.23 -9.97
N GLY A 611 -21.75 8.55 -10.11
CA GLY A 611 -22.85 9.17 -10.86
C GLY A 611 -24.20 8.79 -10.27
N ASN A 612 -24.98 8.04 -11.05
CA ASN A 612 -26.34 7.59 -10.74
C ASN A 612 -26.43 6.10 -10.35
N GLU A 613 -25.30 5.41 -10.21
CA GLU A 613 -25.24 4.04 -9.68
C GLU A 613 -24.74 4.06 -8.22
N THR A 614 -25.44 3.30 -7.37
CA THR A 614 -25.09 3.09 -5.96
C THR A 614 -25.00 1.59 -5.70
N ALA A 615 -23.89 1.13 -5.13
CA ALA A 615 -23.76 -0.23 -4.61
C ALA A 615 -23.77 -0.18 -3.08
N LEU A 616 -24.79 -0.76 -2.45
CA LEU A 616 -24.82 -0.98 -1.02
C LEU A 616 -24.11 -2.29 -0.69
N VAL A 617 -23.20 -2.24 0.27
CA VAL A 617 -22.52 -3.42 0.82
C VAL A 617 -22.86 -3.50 2.29
N VAL A 618 -23.25 -4.69 2.75
CA VAL A 618 -23.50 -4.97 4.17
C VAL A 618 -22.74 -6.21 4.56
N VAL A 619 -22.02 -6.11 5.68
CA VAL A 619 -21.16 -7.16 6.23
C VAL A 619 -21.56 -7.41 7.67
N ASN A 620 -21.88 -8.66 7.99
CA ASN A 620 -22.03 -9.17 9.36
C ASN A 620 -20.81 -10.04 9.69
N ASN A 621 -19.94 -9.53 10.55
CA ASN A 621 -18.78 -10.26 11.05
C ASN A 621 -19.01 -10.84 12.46
N GLY A 622 -20.24 -10.75 12.97
CA GLY A 622 -20.63 -11.34 14.25
C GLY A 622 -20.89 -12.85 14.18
N ASP A 623 -21.10 -13.45 15.36
CA ASP A 623 -21.39 -14.88 15.55
C ASP A 623 -22.89 -15.20 15.60
N LYS A 624 -23.73 -14.20 15.33
CA LYS A 624 -25.19 -14.33 15.31
C LYS A 624 -25.75 -13.65 14.06
N PRO A 625 -26.92 -14.08 13.58
CA PRO A 625 -27.66 -13.34 12.59
C PRO A 625 -27.94 -11.91 13.08
N THR A 626 -27.89 -10.95 12.16
CA THR A 626 -28.16 -9.53 12.45
C THR A 626 -29.15 -8.94 11.45
N LYS A 627 -29.79 -7.85 11.86
CA LYS A 627 -30.76 -7.10 11.08
C LYS A 627 -30.32 -5.64 10.98
N VAL A 628 -29.95 -5.22 9.77
CA VAL A 628 -29.51 -3.85 9.49
C VAL A 628 -30.65 -3.08 8.83
N ALA A 629 -31.08 -1.98 9.45
CA ALA A 629 -32.10 -1.09 8.92
C ALA A 629 -31.47 0.23 8.47
N LEU A 630 -31.61 0.57 7.19
CA LEU A 630 -31.00 1.75 6.56
C LEU A 630 -32.07 2.76 6.14
N PRO A 631 -31.95 4.05 6.51
CA PRO A 631 -32.97 5.08 6.30
C PRO A 631 -33.08 5.61 4.86
N GLU A 632 -32.18 5.23 3.95
CA GLU A 632 -32.21 5.68 2.56
C GLU A 632 -33.04 4.72 1.69
N PRO A 633 -34.12 5.18 1.01
CA PRO A 633 -34.67 4.38 -0.06
C PRO A 633 -33.66 4.39 -1.22
N PHE A 634 -32.95 3.29 -1.38
CA PHE A 634 -32.17 3.08 -2.58
C PHE A 634 -33.11 3.00 -3.79
N GLY A 635 -32.64 3.48 -4.95
CA GLY A 635 -33.41 3.52 -6.20
C GLY A 635 -33.82 2.14 -6.72
N SER A 636 -34.05 2.00 -8.02
CA SER A 636 -34.45 0.71 -8.59
C SER A 636 -33.31 -0.31 -8.48
N SER A 637 -33.61 -1.54 -8.05
CA SER A 637 -32.64 -2.64 -7.97
C SER A 637 -32.18 -3.05 -9.37
N LYS A 638 -30.87 -3.27 -9.55
CA LYS A 638 -30.23 -3.68 -10.80
C LYS A 638 -29.54 -5.05 -10.70
N GLY A 639 -29.16 -5.47 -9.50
CA GLY A 639 -28.45 -6.72 -9.29
C GLY A 639 -28.11 -6.92 -7.82
N ARG A 640 -27.82 -8.17 -7.45
CA ARG A 640 -27.37 -8.51 -6.09
C ARG A 640 -26.43 -9.71 -6.09
N PHE A 641 -25.60 -9.78 -5.06
CA PHE A 641 -24.80 -10.93 -4.69
C PHE A 641 -24.87 -11.08 -3.17
N ALA A 642 -25.01 -12.31 -2.67
CA ALA A 642 -24.96 -12.59 -1.24
C ALA A 642 -24.09 -13.83 -1.00
N LEU A 643 -23.27 -13.79 0.05
CA LEU A 643 -22.43 -14.92 0.46
C LEU A 643 -23.28 -16.10 0.93
N ASP A 644 -24.43 -15.81 1.53
CA ASP A 644 -25.37 -16.82 1.98
C ASP A 644 -26.76 -16.62 1.35
N PRO A 645 -27.35 -17.68 0.76
CA PRO A 645 -28.68 -17.59 0.14
C PRO A 645 -29.80 -17.28 1.14
N ALA A 646 -29.58 -17.48 2.46
CA ALA A 646 -30.55 -17.13 3.48
C ALA A 646 -30.66 -15.61 3.73
N THR A 647 -29.78 -14.78 3.15
CA THR A 647 -29.85 -13.32 3.26
C THR A 647 -31.14 -12.77 2.65
N LYS A 648 -31.88 -11.99 3.44
CA LYS A 648 -33.14 -11.36 3.02
C LYS A 648 -32.98 -9.85 2.91
N ILE A 649 -33.68 -9.25 1.95
CA ILE A 649 -33.82 -7.80 1.82
C ILE A 649 -35.29 -7.46 1.70
N GLU A 650 -35.75 -6.54 2.54
CA GLU A 650 -37.12 -6.05 2.57
C GLU A 650 -37.09 -4.51 2.48
N ARG A 651 -38.05 -3.94 1.75
CA ARG A 651 -38.27 -2.49 1.71
C ARG A 651 -39.60 -2.21 2.39
N ALA A 652 -39.56 -1.60 3.57
CA ALA A 652 -40.74 -1.31 4.37
C ALA A 652 -40.59 0.04 5.08
N GLY A 653 -41.66 0.83 5.11
CA GLY A 653 -41.72 2.05 5.93
C GLY A 653 -40.66 3.12 5.62
N GLY A 654 -40.16 3.19 4.38
CA GLY A 654 -39.09 4.13 3.99
C GLY A 654 -37.67 3.65 4.33
N ALA A 655 -37.53 2.44 4.87
CA ALA A 655 -36.24 1.82 5.17
C ALA A 655 -35.95 0.62 4.26
N THR A 656 -34.65 0.36 4.05
CA THR A 656 -34.16 -0.91 3.51
C THR A 656 -33.65 -1.76 4.66
N ILE A 657 -34.28 -2.91 4.86
CA ILE A 657 -33.99 -3.85 5.94
C ILE A 657 -33.27 -5.05 5.35
N ILE A 658 -32.11 -5.39 5.89
CA ILE A 658 -31.29 -6.53 5.44
C ILE A 658 -31.05 -7.46 6.62
N GLU A 659 -31.47 -8.71 6.47
CA GLU A 659 -31.25 -9.78 7.45
C GLU A 659 -30.12 -10.68 6.95
N LEU A 660 -29.05 -10.77 7.72
CA LEU A 660 -27.83 -11.50 7.39
C LEU A 660 -27.59 -12.62 8.41
N PRO A 661 -27.23 -13.84 7.97
CA PRO A 661 -26.63 -14.84 8.85
C PRO A 661 -25.31 -14.34 9.46
N GLU A 662 -24.82 -15.03 10.49
CA GLU A 662 -23.47 -14.85 11.02
C GLU A 662 -22.41 -15.05 9.93
N LEU A 663 -21.28 -14.34 10.05
CA LEU A 663 -20.15 -14.44 9.11
C LEU A 663 -20.58 -14.34 7.62
N SER A 664 -21.49 -13.42 7.31
CA SER A 664 -22.08 -13.29 5.98
C SER A 664 -22.20 -11.83 5.55
N GLY A 665 -22.45 -11.61 4.27
CA GLY A 665 -22.51 -10.29 3.67
C GLY A 665 -23.04 -10.34 2.26
N GLY A 666 -23.29 -9.17 1.69
CA GLY A 666 -23.78 -9.05 0.33
C GLY A 666 -23.64 -7.66 -0.26
N VAL A 667 -23.92 -7.59 -1.55
CA VAL A 667 -23.95 -6.37 -2.34
C VAL A 667 -25.29 -6.26 -3.04
N TRP A 668 -25.87 -5.06 -3.01
CA TRP A 668 -27.08 -4.71 -3.76
C TRP A 668 -26.80 -3.48 -4.61
N LEU A 669 -27.03 -3.62 -5.91
CA LEU A 669 -26.83 -2.55 -6.89
C LEU A 669 -28.15 -1.84 -7.13
N PHE A 670 -28.10 -0.51 -7.10
CA PHE A 670 -29.23 0.36 -7.30
C PHE A 670 -28.92 1.45 -8.33
N GLN A 671 -29.95 1.90 -9.02
CA GLN A 671 -29.89 3.03 -9.93
C GLN A 671 -30.78 4.16 -9.40
N LYS A 672 -30.21 5.34 -9.17
CA LYS A 672 -30.98 6.55 -8.81
C LYS A 672 -31.89 6.91 -9.98
N ALA A 673 -33.14 7.27 -9.68
CA ALA A 673 -34.05 7.79 -10.70
C ALA A 673 -33.45 9.07 -11.30
N SER A 674 -33.47 9.19 -12.63
CA SER A 674 -33.00 10.43 -13.28
C SER A 674 -33.87 11.59 -12.78
N PRO A 675 -33.29 12.77 -12.45
CA PRO A 675 -34.09 13.94 -12.17
C PRO A 675 -34.97 14.20 -13.40
N ASN A 676 -36.28 14.18 -13.20
CA ASN A 676 -37.27 14.36 -14.26
C ASN A 676 -37.03 15.74 -14.92
N PRO A 677 -36.72 15.83 -16.23
CA PRO A 677 -36.39 17.10 -16.88
C PRO A 677 -37.57 18.09 -16.98
N ARG A 678 -38.72 17.79 -16.38
CA ARG A 678 -39.94 18.60 -16.44
C ARG A 678 -40.40 19.04 -15.05
N ARG A 679 -39.59 19.86 -14.37
CA ARG A 679 -40.05 20.84 -13.36
C ARG A 679 -39.05 21.98 -13.31
N HIS A 680 -39.20 22.93 -14.23
CA HIS A 680 -38.72 24.31 -14.09
C HIS A 680 -39.95 25.21 -13.98
#